data_AF-A0A2H3TBF9-F1
#
_entry.id   AF-A0A2H3TBF9-F1
#
_cell.length_a   1.000
_cell.length_b   1.000
_cell.length_c   1.000
_cell.angle_alpha   90.00
_cell.angle_beta   90.00
_cell.angle_gamma   90.00
#
_symmetry.space_group_name_H-M   'P 1'
#
loop_
_entity.id
_entity.type
_entity.pdbx_description
1 polymer ?
#
loop_
_entity_poly.entity_id
_entity_poly.type
_entity_poly.pdbx_seq_one_letter_code
_entity_poly.pdbx_strand_id
1 'polypeptide(L)'
;MTDHTFHQLPATYKGLQFTSPTKPAQIVHVPTPLPSAGSVVLRPLYSNIVSYAKDVYCNGNPRAYPYPLPLIPGTDAICRIVAVAPDTPHLKRGMLAFVSGVVRPRDNTSASPALLGIMMGYTSESQALMEGEWRNGSWAELVKVPAENVHLLNELVLTKRLGYATEDLGYISTLAVAYGGLSDICMKAGETVIVAPATGNFGSAAVYVALAMGAKKVIAMGRNQEKLRRVIAGTGDRAVSVPITGNIENDAAALQIHGPIDVYFDISPKLESTPSYLRSAFIALRPKGRVSLMGGIRSDVELPYLMMVIKGLRVQGTFMYTRQQADELIGLVESGLLPIGKRGGIETSGQTSQPPEAPACLSDVYTTKLNDTCDSLALKYSVSSAEIFINNPDIFDCYNMVEDVSVCLPFQCNTYKVKENDTCISVADSLGLRPRDIVALNPWIDDDCHNFPSGTITLGRIICTTPSDGQYNHTVNNTESNPAYSKYADEAVPLPKNAILAENTTKECGRWYTIQKEDVCVQVLGQHYISLSLFTATNPSISPGNCTMSLVPGRTYCVGPTKKALRKPFTPPRYWRLGCYSSGIDPTKSTRVLILDKLSHVKPMSILACQAYCLSQSLPLFGLQNGDSCLCDDRLRMDSRHIHHWSCKSRCSGGPEVCGREQDAIEVFSSYKETGVEYTSIGCFVSKEERVIPGNDYITWENITLEECASFCTVGLETDYFALQEDNLCLCGNELNPRATKVSIEECDIECMGENRDTCGGKDRAKVYTTNSNRVISS
;
A
#
# COMPACT_ATOMS: atom_id res chain seq x y z
N MET A 1 -21.37 14.86 -0.33
CA MET A 1 -19.91 14.85 -0.11
C MET A 1 -19.26 15.13 -1.46
N THR A 2 -18.19 15.92 -1.52
CA THR A 2 -17.46 16.09 -2.79
C THR A 2 -16.70 14.79 -3.09
N ASP A 3 -16.54 14.42 -4.35
CA ASP A 3 -15.92 13.15 -4.76
C ASP A 3 -14.48 12.98 -4.19
N HIS A 4 -13.80 14.10 -3.90
CA HIS A 4 -12.49 14.12 -3.22
C HIS A 4 -12.52 13.63 -1.76
N THR A 5 -13.62 13.87 -1.02
CA THR A 5 -13.75 13.43 0.37
C THR A 5 -13.95 11.92 0.46
N PHE A 6 -14.63 11.32 -0.53
CA PHE A 6 -14.78 9.87 -0.64
C PHE A 6 -13.43 9.17 -0.83
N HIS A 7 -12.56 9.73 -1.68
CA HIS A 7 -11.23 9.18 -1.94
C HIS A 7 -10.12 9.63 -0.97
N GLN A 8 -10.43 10.49 0.01
CA GLN A 8 -9.44 11.09 0.92
C GLN A 8 -8.28 11.79 0.17
N LEU A 9 -8.58 12.45 -0.95
CA LEU A 9 -7.60 13.17 -1.76
C LEU A 9 -7.65 14.68 -1.44
N PRO A 10 -6.49 15.39 -1.45
CA PRO A 10 -6.50 16.83 -1.29
C PRO A 10 -7.17 17.50 -2.50
N ALA A 11 -7.72 18.71 -2.34
CA ALA A 11 -8.35 19.44 -3.45
C ALA A 11 -7.33 19.85 -4.54
N THR A 12 -6.07 20.07 -4.14
CA THR A 12 -4.96 20.38 -5.03
C THR A 12 -3.72 19.59 -4.62
N TYR A 13 -2.76 19.44 -5.52
CA TYR A 13 -1.45 18.85 -5.25
C TYR A 13 -0.34 19.69 -5.89
N LYS A 14 0.88 19.58 -5.39
CA LYS A 14 2.05 20.25 -5.95
C LYS A 14 2.66 19.45 -7.10
N GLY A 15 2.99 20.15 -8.17
CA GLY A 15 3.76 19.62 -9.29
C GLY A 15 4.82 20.59 -9.78
N LEU A 16 5.90 20.05 -10.33
CA LEU A 16 6.96 20.83 -10.95
C LEU A 16 6.58 21.10 -12.42
N GLN A 17 5.97 22.26 -12.68
CA GLN A 17 5.41 22.60 -13.99
C GLN A 17 6.37 23.44 -14.82
N PHE A 18 6.49 23.08 -16.10
CA PHE A 18 7.11 23.88 -17.14
C PHE A 18 6.04 24.57 -17.97
N THR A 19 6.25 25.86 -18.24
CA THR A 19 5.40 26.69 -19.10
C THR A 19 6.11 27.10 -20.40
N SER A 20 7.43 26.87 -20.49
CA SER A 20 8.27 27.12 -21.66
C SER A 20 9.55 26.28 -21.56
N PRO A 21 10.12 25.79 -22.68
CA PRO A 21 11.43 25.15 -22.68
C PRO A 21 12.60 26.11 -22.43
N THR A 22 12.36 27.42 -22.37
CA THR A 22 13.39 28.44 -22.13
C THR A 22 13.29 29.06 -20.73
N LYS A 23 12.30 28.67 -19.93
CA LYS A 23 12.11 29.17 -18.56
C LYS A 23 12.31 28.03 -17.56
N PRO A 24 12.82 28.33 -16.35
CA PRO A 24 12.89 27.32 -15.30
C PRO A 24 11.49 26.85 -14.90
N ALA A 25 11.42 25.62 -14.40
CA ALA A 25 10.19 25.08 -13.84
C ALA A 25 9.75 25.82 -12.58
N GLN A 26 8.46 25.77 -12.29
CA GLN A 26 7.86 26.34 -11.10
C GLN A 26 7.08 25.27 -10.34
N ILE A 27 7.17 25.29 -9.02
CA ILE A 27 6.27 24.50 -8.18
C ILE A 27 4.92 25.19 -8.19
N VAL A 28 3.89 24.49 -8.66
CA VAL A 28 2.52 24.99 -8.76
C VAL A 28 1.56 24.08 -8.01
N HIS A 29 0.46 24.62 -7.52
CA HIS A 29 -0.66 23.83 -7.03
C HIS A 29 -1.67 23.67 -8.17
N VAL A 30 -1.98 22.44 -8.53
CA VAL A 30 -2.96 22.12 -9.59
C VAL A 30 -4.12 21.33 -8.99
N PRO A 31 -5.34 21.42 -9.58
CA PRO A 31 -6.47 20.62 -9.12
C PRO A 31 -6.14 19.13 -9.11
N THR A 32 -6.46 18.44 -8.02
CA THR A 32 -6.27 16.99 -7.94
C THR A 32 -7.22 16.30 -8.90
N PRO A 33 -6.74 15.46 -9.81
CA PRO A 33 -7.63 14.73 -10.69
C PRO A 33 -8.35 13.63 -9.91
N LEU A 34 -9.62 13.39 -10.23
CA LEU A 34 -10.37 12.25 -9.74
C LEU A 34 -10.18 11.05 -10.68
N PRO A 35 -10.22 9.81 -10.15
CA PRO A 35 -10.22 8.63 -11.00
C PRO A 35 -11.49 8.60 -11.85
N SER A 36 -11.33 8.62 -13.17
CA SER A 36 -12.36 8.31 -14.17
C SER A 36 -12.17 6.87 -14.68
N ALA A 37 -13.14 6.37 -15.45
CA ALA A 37 -13.11 4.99 -15.99
C ALA A 37 -11.74 4.63 -16.63
N GLY A 38 -11.16 3.53 -16.17
CA GLY A 38 -9.88 3.00 -16.60
C GLY A 38 -8.69 3.88 -16.21
N SER A 39 -8.82 4.76 -15.21
CA SER A 39 -7.71 5.58 -14.71
C SER A 39 -7.45 5.34 -13.24
N VAL A 40 -6.21 5.61 -12.85
CA VAL A 40 -5.73 5.41 -11.48
C VAL A 40 -4.98 6.66 -11.05
N VAL A 41 -5.19 7.07 -9.80
CA VAL A 41 -4.41 8.15 -9.18
C VAL A 41 -3.43 7.52 -8.20
N LEU A 42 -2.16 7.85 -8.36
CA LEU A 42 -1.07 7.31 -7.57
C LEU A 42 -0.24 8.43 -6.94
N ARG A 43 0.43 8.11 -5.84
CA ARG A 43 1.46 8.93 -5.21
C ARG A 43 2.83 8.39 -5.62
N PRO A 44 3.64 9.15 -6.39
CA PRO A 44 5.02 8.78 -6.65
C PRO A 44 5.83 8.70 -5.36
N LEU A 45 6.52 7.58 -5.16
CA LEU A 45 7.56 7.40 -4.14
C LEU A 45 8.96 7.66 -4.72
N TYR A 46 9.12 7.35 -6.01
CA TYR A 46 10.33 7.61 -6.77
C TYR A 46 9.94 7.94 -8.21
N SER A 47 10.51 9.00 -8.78
CA SER A 47 10.27 9.40 -10.17
C SER A 47 11.58 9.48 -10.92
N ASN A 48 11.66 8.84 -12.08
CA ASN A 48 12.89 8.83 -12.86
C ASN A 48 13.15 10.20 -13.51
N ILE A 49 14.41 10.64 -13.50
CA ILE A 49 14.89 11.78 -14.28
C ILE A 49 15.76 11.23 -15.39
N VAL A 50 15.22 11.21 -16.61
CA VAL A 50 15.99 10.76 -17.78
C VAL A 50 17.24 11.62 -17.97
N SER A 51 18.35 10.98 -18.34
CA SER A 51 19.68 11.63 -18.40
C SER A 51 19.76 12.83 -19.35
N TYR A 52 18.78 12.96 -20.26
CA TYR A 52 18.67 14.02 -21.24
C TYR A 52 17.49 14.97 -20.97
N ALA A 53 16.91 14.96 -19.76
CA ALA A 53 15.79 15.81 -19.38
C ALA A 53 16.05 17.30 -19.66
N LYS A 54 17.30 17.76 -19.42
CA LYS A 54 17.71 19.14 -19.72
C LYS A 54 17.57 19.50 -21.21
N ASP A 55 17.75 18.54 -22.11
CA ASP A 55 17.62 18.76 -23.56
C ASP A 55 16.17 18.69 -24.05
N VAL A 56 15.25 18.24 -23.19
CA VAL A 56 13.81 18.21 -23.48
C VAL A 56 13.15 19.46 -22.91
N TYR A 57 13.31 19.72 -21.62
CA TYR A 57 12.54 20.76 -20.92
C TYR A 57 13.27 22.09 -20.74
N CYS A 58 14.58 22.14 -21.02
CA CYS A 58 15.38 23.35 -20.95
C CYS A 58 16.00 23.68 -22.32
N ASN A 59 16.68 24.83 -22.39
CA ASN A 59 17.47 25.25 -23.56
C ASN A 59 16.69 25.29 -24.89
N GLY A 60 15.36 25.49 -24.84
CA GLY A 60 14.55 25.56 -26.06
C GLY A 60 14.23 24.20 -26.69
N ASN A 61 14.35 23.09 -25.93
CA ASN A 61 14.06 21.74 -26.42
C ASN A 61 14.88 21.38 -27.68
N PRO A 62 16.23 21.33 -27.59
CA PRO A 62 17.09 20.95 -28.72
C PRO A 62 16.84 19.52 -29.24
N ARG A 63 16.09 18.69 -28.49
CA ARG A 63 15.60 17.40 -29.01
C ARG A 63 14.40 17.54 -29.93
N ALA A 64 13.71 18.68 -29.96
CA ALA A 64 12.50 18.87 -30.77
C ALA A 64 11.45 17.77 -30.51
N TYR A 65 11.32 17.32 -29.25
CA TYR A 65 10.23 16.43 -28.89
C TYR A 65 8.94 17.23 -28.81
N PRO A 66 7.86 16.80 -29.49
CA PRO A 66 6.58 17.45 -29.33
C PRO A 66 6.06 17.13 -27.92
N TYR A 67 5.61 18.15 -27.19
CA TYR A 67 4.87 18.00 -25.94
C TYR A 67 4.07 19.28 -25.68
N PRO A 68 2.93 19.21 -24.96
CA PRO A 68 2.07 20.35 -24.78
C PRO A 68 2.61 21.22 -23.63
N LEU A 69 2.21 22.49 -23.59
CA LEU A 69 2.47 23.38 -22.44
C LEU A 69 1.15 23.99 -21.97
N PRO A 70 0.97 24.26 -20.66
CA PRO A 70 1.88 23.89 -19.57
C PRO A 70 1.90 22.37 -19.32
N LEU A 71 2.99 21.88 -18.71
CA LEU A 71 3.23 20.46 -18.49
C LEU A 71 3.94 20.22 -17.16
N ILE A 72 3.45 19.28 -16.35
CA ILE A 72 4.23 18.66 -15.29
C ILE A 72 4.95 17.45 -15.91
N PRO A 73 6.29 17.40 -15.97
CA PRO A 73 6.99 16.26 -16.55
C PRO A 73 7.06 15.05 -15.61
N GLY A 74 7.82 14.04 -16.02
CA GLY A 74 8.00 12.78 -15.29
C GLY A 74 7.31 11.64 -16.01
N THR A 75 8.04 10.56 -16.23
CA THR A 75 7.58 9.42 -17.03
C THR A 75 7.37 8.22 -16.11
N ASP A 76 8.22 7.21 -16.16
CA ASP A 76 8.17 6.07 -15.25
C ASP A 76 8.41 6.46 -13.78
N ALA A 77 7.70 5.77 -12.89
CA ALA A 77 7.80 5.99 -11.44
C ALA A 77 7.49 4.72 -10.64
N ILE A 78 7.99 4.67 -9.40
CA ILE A 78 7.52 3.74 -8.38
C ILE A 78 6.54 4.50 -7.52
N CYS A 79 5.33 3.96 -7.37
CA CYS A 79 4.22 4.67 -6.77
C CYS A 79 3.43 3.79 -5.79
N ARG A 80 2.67 4.42 -4.90
CA ARG A 80 1.54 3.78 -4.21
C ARG A 80 0.22 4.24 -4.79
N ILE A 81 -0.71 3.31 -4.99
CA ILE A 81 -2.06 3.63 -5.45
C ILE A 81 -2.79 4.40 -4.34
N VAL A 82 -3.39 5.55 -4.66
CA VAL A 82 -4.16 6.35 -3.69
C VAL A 82 -5.66 6.42 -3.98
N ALA A 83 -6.06 6.30 -5.25
CA ALA A 83 -7.46 6.19 -5.65
C ALA A 83 -7.59 5.43 -6.98
N VAL A 84 -8.69 4.68 -7.12
CA VAL A 84 -8.97 3.81 -8.26
C VAL A 84 -10.39 4.04 -8.75
N ALA A 85 -10.61 3.84 -10.04
CA ALA A 85 -11.94 3.85 -10.62
C ALA A 85 -12.65 2.50 -10.38
N PRO A 86 -14.00 2.47 -10.24
CA PRO A 86 -14.74 1.25 -9.96
C PRO A 86 -14.53 0.11 -10.99
N ASP A 87 -14.16 0.45 -12.23
CA ASP A 87 -13.88 -0.49 -13.31
C ASP A 87 -12.46 -1.07 -13.28
N THR A 88 -11.69 -0.80 -12.22
CA THR A 88 -10.34 -1.33 -12.01
C THR A 88 -10.25 -2.24 -10.77
N PRO A 89 -11.07 -3.32 -10.67
CA PRO A 89 -11.28 -4.08 -9.43
C PRO A 89 -10.04 -4.81 -8.89
N HIS A 90 -9.02 -5.00 -9.73
CA HIS A 90 -7.76 -5.62 -9.32
C HIS A 90 -6.83 -4.65 -8.58
N LEU A 91 -6.98 -3.34 -8.82
CA LEU A 91 -6.11 -2.31 -8.25
C LEU A 91 -6.76 -1.79 -6.97
N LYS A 92 -5.98 -1.72 -5.88
CA LYS A 92 -6.46 -1.25 -4.58
C LYS A 92 -5.53 -0.19 -4.03
N ARG A 93 -6.11 0.73 -3.24
CA ARG A 93 -5.36 1.74 -2.49
C ARG A 93 -4.28 1.06 -1.63
N GLY A 94 -3.10 1.68 -1.54
CA GLY A 94 -1.96 1.19 -0.75
C GLY A 94 -0.98 0.30 -1.51
N MET A 95 -1.43 -0.38 -2.57
CA MET A 95 -0.58 -1.29 -3.36
C MET A 95 0.60 -0.56 -4.02
N LEU A 96 1.77 -1.18 -3.94
CA LEU A 96 3.00 -0.73 -4.59
C LEU A 96 2.96 -1.09 -6.08
N ALA A 97 3.32 -0.13 -6.94
CA ALA A 97 3.30 -0.33 -8.38
C ALA A 97 4.46 0.37 -9.09
N PHE A 98 4.93 -0.25 -10.16
CA PHE A 98 5.70 0.40 -11.21
C PHE A 98 4.72 1.01 -12.23
N VAL A 99 4.83 2.31 -12.45
CA VAL A 99 4.05 3.03 -13.45
C VAL A 99 4.90 3.17 -14.70
N SER A 100 4.46 2.55 -15.79
CA SER A 100 5.07 2.70 -17.12
C SER A 100 4.66 4.02 -17.76
N GLY A 101 5.63 4.76 -18.28
CA GLY A 101 5.41 5.99 -19.03
C GLY A 101 4.95 5.77 -20.47
N VAL A 102 4.86 4.53 -20.96
CA VAL A 102 4.54 4.23 -22.37
C VAL A 102 3.02 4.18 -22.57
N VAL A 103 2.42 5.29 -23.00
CA VAL A 103 0.96 5.44 -23.13
C VAL A 103 0.52 5.15 -24.56
N ARG A 104 -0.56 4.37 -24.73
CA ARG A 104 -1.13 4.00 -26.02
C ARG A 104 -2.62 4.34 -26.09
N PRO A 105 -3.16 4.70 -27.26
CA PRO A 105 -4.60 4.77 -27.47
C PRO A 105 -5.24 3.39 -27.27
N ARG A 106 -6.31 3.34 -26.46
CA ARG A 106 -7.06 2.09 -26.20
C ARG A 106 -7.90 1.67 -27.40
N ASP A 107 -8.39 2.64 -28.14
CA ASP A 107 -9.21 2.51 -29.33
C ASP A 107 -8.39 2.30 -30.62
N ASN A 108 -7.07 2.53 -30.56
CA ASN A 108 -6.14 2.25 -31.64
C ASN A 108 -4.79 1.73 -31.11
N THR A 109 -4.72 0.42 -30.85
CA THR A 109 -3.51 -0.23 -30.33
C THR A 109 -2.36 -0.34 -31.34
N SER A 110 -2.62 -0.01 -32.62
CA SER A 110 -1.60 0.04 -33.67
C SER A 110 -0.90 1.41 -33.77
N ALA A 111 -1.45 2.45 -33.12
CA ALA A 111 -0.82 3.76 -33.08
C ALA A 111 0.51 3.70 -32.31
N SER A 112 1.48 4.51 -32.76
CA SER A 112 2.75 4.66 -32.04
C SER A 112 2.50 5.25 -30.64
N PRO A 113 3.16 4.76 -29.59
CA PRO A 113 2.91 5.23 -28.24
C PRO A 113 3.39 6.67 -28.03
N ALA A 114 2.72 7.37 -27.10
CA ALA A 114 3.27 8.54 -26.43
C ALA A 114 4.13 8.12 -25.23
N LEU A 115 4.97 9.04 -24.77
CA LEU A 115 5.71 8.92 -23.54
C LEU A 115 5.22 9.98 -22.57
N LEU A 116 4.56 9.54 -21.50
CA LEU A 116 3.97 10.39 -20.46
C LEU A 116 5.00 11.40 -19.95
N GLY A 117 4.57 12.66 -19.88
CA GLY A 117 5.39 13.74 -19.37
C GLY A 117 6.60 14.13 -20.23
N ILE A 118 6.89 13.49 -21.37
CA ILE A 118 8.12 13.75 -22.15
C ILE A 118 7.93 13.92 -23.66
N MET A 119 7.09 13.11 -24.32
CA MET A 119 6.89 13.18 -25.77
C MET A 119 5.48 12.75 -26.13
N MET A 120 4.69 13.63 -26.76
CA MET A 120 3.30 13.35 -27.12
C MET A 120 3.11 12.39 -28.31
N GLY A 121 4.21 11.85 -28.85
CA GLY A 121 4.19 11.03 -30.06
C GLY A 121 3.95 11.83 -31.34
N TYR A 122 3.71 11.09 -32.43
CA TYR A 122 3.65 11.63 -33.80
C TYR A 122 2.31 11.33 -34.49
N THR A 123 1.35 10.70 -33.82
CA THR A 123 0.02 10.44 -34.38
C THR A 123 -1.00 11.38 -33.74
N SER A 124 -2.10 11.67 -34.44
CA SER A 124 -3.19 12.51 -33.92
C SER A 124 -3.75 11.99 -32.59
N GLU A 125 -3.84 10.67 -32.43
CA GLU A 125 -4.37 10.00 -31.26
C GLU A 125 -3.40 10.15 -30.07
N SER A 126 -2.10 9.93 -30.28
CA SER A 126 -1.09 10.07 -29.22
C SER A 126 -1.00 11.53 -28.74
N GLN A 127 -1.16 12.49 -29.66
CA GLN A 127 -1.18 13.92 -29.35
C GLN A 127 -2.42 14.32 -28.57
N ALA A 128 -3.61 13.86 -29.00
CA ALA A 128 -4.87 14.13 -28.30
C ALA A 128 -4.86 13.61 -26.85
N LEU A 129 -4.29 12.41 -26.64
CA LEU A 129 -4.11 11.83 -25.31
C LEU A 129 -3.28 12.72 -24.37
N MET A 130 -2.20 13.30 -24.89
CA MET A 130 -1.25 14.09 -24.10
C MET A 130 -1.68 15.56 -23.96
N GLU A 131 -2.45 16.10 -24.90
CA GLU A 131 -3.09 17.41 -24.76
C GLU A 131 -4.26 17.38 -23.77
N GLY A 132 -4.95 16.24 -23.69
CA GLY A 132 -6.07 15.97 -22.79
C GLY A 132 -5.68 15.22 -21.51
N GLU A 133 -6.17 13.98 -21.39
CA GLU A 133 -6.23 13.22 -20.13
C GLU A 133 -4.86 12.89 -19.54
N TRP A 134 -3.87 12.58 -20.39
CA TRP A 134 -2.55 12.06 -19.99
C TRP A 134 -1.45 13.11 -20.13
N ARG A 135 -1.78 14.38 -19.87
CA ARG A 135 -0.84 15.49 -19.97
C ARG A 135 0.27 15.40 -18.93
N ASN A 136 -0.08 15.28 -17.66
CA ASN A 136 0.84 15.49 -16.53
C ASN A 136 1.49 14.20 -16.04
N GLY A 137 2.78 14.30 -15.75
CA GLY A 137 3.66 13.21 -15.34
C GLY A 137 3.95 13.14 -13.84
N SER A 138 4.96 12.33 -13.50
CA SER A 138 5.29 11.91 -12.13
C SER A 138 6.18 12.87 -11.33
N TRP A 139 6.60 14.02 -11.86
CA TRP A 139 7.34 15.04 -11.08
C TRP A 139 6.38 15.90 -10.25
N ALA A 140 5.59 15.23 -9.43
CA ALA A 140 4.52 15.78 -8.62
C ALA A 140 4.18 14.87 -7.43
N GLU A 141 3.42 15.41 -6.47
CA GLU A 141 2.90 14.65 -5.32
C GLU A 141 1.87 13.59 -5.72
N LEU A 142 1.17 13.79 -6.85
CA LEU A 142 0.20 12.85 -7.41
C LEU A 142 0.37 12.76 -8.93
N VAL A 143 0.07 11.59 -9.48
CA VAL A 143 0.02 11.35 -10.93
C VAL A 143 -1.23 10.55 -11.27
N LYS A 144 -1.89 10.92 -12.37
CA LYS A 144 -3.03 10.17 -12.93
C LYS A 144 -2.58 9.48 -14.20
N VAL A 145 -2.81 8.18 -14.30
CA VAL A 145 -2.37 7.35 -15.42
C VAL A 145 -3.45 6.37 -15.87
N PRO A 146 -3.35 5.85 -17.11
CA PRO A 146 -4.18 4.73 -17.54
C PRO A 146 -3.94 3.50 -16.65
N ALA A 147 -5.00 2.74 -16.33
CA ALA A 147 -4.88 1.53 -15.53
C ALA A 147 -3.95 0.48 -16.17
N GLU A 148 -3.91 0.42 -17.50
CA GLU A 148 -3.04 -0.47 -18.28
C GLU A 148 -1.54 -0.15 -18.16
N ASN A 149 -1.18 1.04 -17.65
CA ASN A 149 0.18 1.47 -17.39
C ASN A 149 0.65 1.16 -15.97
N VAL A 150 -0.23 0.61 -15.11
CA VAL A 150 0.08 0.26 -13.72
C VAL A 150 0.47 -1.22 -13.65
N HIS A 151 1.71 -1.48 -13.24
CA HIS A 151 2.26 -2.80 -13.01
C HIS A 151 2.42 -3.03 -11.52
N LEU A 152 1.64 -3.96 -10.94
CA LEU A 152 1.74 -4.26 -9.51
C LEU A 152 3.08 -4.91 -9.19
N LEU A 153 3.67 -4.49 -8.08
CA LEU A 153 4.93 -5.03 -7.57
C LEU A 153 4.65 -5.87 -6.33
N ASN A 154 5.24 -7.06 -6.25
CA ASN A 154 5.18 -7.89 -5.06
C ASN A 154 6.11 -7.29 -3.98
N GLU A 155 5.56 -6.36 -3.20
CA GLU A 155 6.29 -5.60 -2.18
C GLU A 155 6.97 -6.50 -1.15
N LEU A 156 6.31 -7.59 -0.71
CA LEU A 156 6.88 -8.56 0.21
C LEU A 156 8.14 -9.21 -0.37
N VAL A 157 8.07 -9.64 -1.64
CA VAL A 157 9.20 -10.26 -2.32
C VAL A 157 10.33 -9.26 -2.53
N LEU A 158 10.02 -8.10 -3.09
CA LEU A 158 11.03 -7.15 -3.53
C LEU A 158 11.72 -6.47 -2.35
N THR A 159 10.96 -6.01 -1.36
CA THR A 159 11.50 -5.24 -0.23
C THR A 159 11.95 -6.13 0.92
N LYS A 160 11.16 -7.14 1.32
CA LYS A 160 11.47 -7.97 2.50
C LYS A 160 12.36 -9.16 2.17
N ARG A 161 12.00 -9.95 1.15
CA ARG A 161 12.79 -11.15 0.79
C ARG A 161 14.08 -10.78 0.05
N LEU A 162 13.98 -9.89 -0.93
CA LEU A 162 15.12 -9.54 -1.78
C LEU A 162 15.91 -8.32 -1.28
N GLY A 163 15.35 -7.53 -0.37
CA GLY A 163 16.04 -6.44 0.32
C GLY A 163 16.21 -5.17 -0.53
N TYR A 164 15.38 -4.96 -1.55
CA TYR A 164 15.47 -3.78 -2.40
C TYR A 164 14.82 -2.56 -1.75
N ALA A 165 15.49 -1.42 -1.83
CA ALA A 165 14.93 -0.12 -1.50
C ALA A 165 14.04 0.40 -2.65
N THR A 166 13.18 1.37 -2.37
CA THR A 166 12.28 1.97 -3.38
C THR A 166 13.06 2.53 -4.57
N GLU A 167 14.22 3.12 -4.32
CA GLU A 167 15.10 3.70 -5.34
C GLU A 167 15.70 2.63 -6.26
N ASP A 168 15.99 1.44 -5.73
CA ASP A 168 16.47 0.31 -6.53
C ASP A 168 15.41 -0.11 -7.56
N LEU A 169 14.14 -0.14 -7.13
CA LEU A 169 13.00 -0.49 -7.99
C LEU A 169 12.84 0.51 -9.14
N GLY A 170 13.23 1.77 -8.96
CA GLY A 170 13.22 2.79 -10.00
C GLY A 170 14.02 2.38 -11.25
N TYR A 171 15.01 1.50 -11.11
CA TYR A 171 15.83 1.01 -12.22
C TYR A 171 15.07 0.09 -13.20
N ILE A 172 13.90 -0.45 -12.80
CA ILE A 172 13.01 -1.23 -13.69
C ILE A 172 12.72 -0.45 -14.98
N SER A 173 12.50 0.86 -14.88
CA SER A 173 12.27 1.74 -16.04
C SER A 173 13.37 1.63 -17.12
N THR A 174 14.63 1.59 -16.70
CA THR A 174 15.78 1.53 -17.62
C THR A 174 15.96 0.12 -18.17
N LEU A 175 15.74 -0.89 -17.34
CA LEU A 175 15.82 -2.30 -17.74
C LEU A 175 14.72 -2.68 -18.75
N ALA A 176 13.51 -2.12 -18.61
CA ALA A 176 12.36 -2.42 -19.47
C ALA A 176 12.59 -2.05 -20.93
N VAL A 177 13.31 -0.94 -21.18
CA VAL A 177 13.70 -0.53 -22.54
C VAL A 177 14.60 -1.59 -23.19
N ALA A 178 15.61 -2.07 -22.47
CA ALA A 178 16.50 -3.10 -23.00
C ALA A 178 15.79 -4.45 -23.20
N TYR A 179 14.91 -4.82 -22.27
CA TYR A 179 14.13 -6.04 -22.35
C TYR A 179 13.22 -6.04 -23.59
N GLY A 180 12.55 -4.92 -23.88
CA GLY A 180 11.70 -4.78 -25.06
C GLY A 180 12.41 -5.16 -26.35
N GLY A 181 13.57 -4.55 -26.63
CA GLY A 181 14.29 -4.83 -27.88
C GLY A 181 14.95 -6.20 -27.96
N LEU A 182 15.38 -6.79 -26.84
CA LEU A 182 15.92 -8.15 -26.81
C LEU A 182 14.81 -9.21 -26.97
N SER A 183 13.64 -8.95 -26.38
CA SER A 183 12.45 -9.79 -26.48
C SER A 183 11.87 -9.78 -27.89
N ASP A 184 11.78 -8.61 -28.52
CA ASP A 184 11.23 -8.41 -29.88
C ASP A 184 11.96 -9.19 -30.98
N ILE A 185 13.29 -9.35 -30.85
CA ILE A 185 14.10 -10.19 -31.75
C ILE A 185 14.10 -11.67 -31.35
N CYS A 186 13.33 -12.03 -30.32
CA CYS A 186 13.21 -13.37 -29.75
C CYS A 186 14.55 -13.97 -29.31
N MET A 187 15.39 -13.19 -28.61
CA MET A 187 16.65 -13.71 -28.06
C MET A 187 16.39 -14.96 -27.21
N LYS A 188 17.22 -15.98 -27.38
CA LYS A 188 17.07 -17.26 -26.69
C LYS A 188 18.18 -17.47 -25.66
N ALA A 189 17.85 -18.20 -24.60
CA ALA A 189 18.84 -18.68 -23.67
C ALA A 189 19.90 -19.53 -24.41
N GLY A 190 21.17 -19.37 -24.02
CA GLY A 190 22.31 -20.04 -24.66
C GLY A 190 22.99 -19.26 -25.78
N GLU A 191 22.44 -18.12 -26.20
CA GLU A 191 22.97 -17.32 -27.32
C GLU A 191 24.10 -16.36 -26.91
N THR A 192 24.91 -15.96 -27.89
CA THR A 192 25.94 -14.92 -27.76
C THR A 192 25.44 -13.60 -28.31
N VAL A 193 25.54 -12.55 -27.50
CA VAL A 193 24.90 -11.24 -27.72
C VAL A 193 25.95 -10.14 -27.75
N ILE A 194 25.99 -9.33 -28.80
CA ILE A 194 26.71 -8.05 -28.80
C ILE A 194 25.77 -6.97 -28.24
N VAL A 195 26.28 -6.17 -27.31
CA VAL A 195 25.62 -4.93 -26.87
C VAL A 195 26.51 -3.76 -27.22
N ALA A 196 26.03 -2.83 -28.06
CA ALA A 196 26.79 -1.64 -28.42
C ALA A 196 25.91 -0.37 -28.54
N PRO A 197 26.37 0.77 -28.00
CA PRO A 197 27.42 0.93 -26.98
C PRO A 197 26.95 0.51 -25.59
N ALA A 198 27.77 -0.25 -24.84
CA ALA A 198 27.42 -0.85 -23.55
C ALA A 198 27.72 0.02 -22.31
N THR A 199 28.27 1.23 -22.46
CA THR A 199 28.69 2.07 -21.32
C THR A 199 27.69 3.17 -20.93
N GLY A 200 26.60 3.33 -21.68
CA GLY A 200 25.52 4.28 -21.38
C GLY A 200 24.41 3.62 -20.55
N ASN A 201 23.46 4.41 -20.04
CA ASN A 201 22.43 3.94 -19.10
C ASN A 201 21.68 2.68 -19.59
N PHE A 202 21.19 2.72 -20.83
CA PHE A 202 20.47 1.60 -21.45
C PHE A 202 21.39 0.49 -21.95
N GLY A 203 22.62 0.83 -22.39
CA GLY A 203 23.59 -0.15 -22.86
C GLY A 203 24.12 -1.04 -21.74
N SER A 204 24.41 -0.46 -20.56
CA SER A 204 24.79 -1.25 -19.40
C SER A 204 23.62 -2.09 -18.89
N ALA A 205 22.40 -1.54 -18.90
CA ALA A 205 21.18 -2.28 -18.58
C ALA A 205 21.00 -3.50 -19.49
N ALA A 206 21.21 -3.34 -20.81
CA ALA A 206 21.09 -4.42 -21.78
C ALA A 206 22.09 -5.57 -21.55
N VAL A 207 23.27 -5.30 -21.00
CA VAL A 207 24.20 -6.37 -20.60
C VAL A 207 23.58 -7.24 -19.52
N TYR A 208 23.04 -6.64 -18.45
CA TYR A 208 22.42 -7.38 -17.36
C TYR A 208 21.13 -8.09 -17.77
N VAL A 209 20.29 -7.44 -18.57
CA VAL A 209 19.06 -8.03 -19.09
C VAL A 209 19.36 -9.23 -19.99
N ALA A 210 20.32 -9.12 -20.91
CA ALA A 210 20.71 -10.25 -21.77
C ALA A 210 21.21 -11.45 -20.94
N LEU A 211 22.00 -11.20 -19.89
CA LEU A 211 22.46 -12.24 -18.97
C LEU A 211 21.29 -12.90 -18.21
N ALA A 212 20.33 -12.11 -17.72
CA ALA A 212 19.17 -12.61 -16.99
C ALA A 212 18.19 -13.39 -17.89
N MET A 213 18.06 -12.99 -19.15
CA MET A 213 17.33 -13.74 -20.19
C MET A 213 18.06 -15.01 -20.66
N GLY A 214 19.23 -15.32 -20.08
CA GLY A 214 19.93 -16.58 -20.29
C GLY A 214 20.99 -16.56 -21.39
N ALA A 215 21.46 -15.39 -21.85
CA ALA A 215 22.57 -15.32 -22.79
C ALA A 215 23.78 -16.10 -22.26
N LYS A 216 24.35 -16.97 -23.09
CA LYS A 216 25.57 -17.71 -22.74
C LYS A 216 26.75 -16.77 -22.58
N LYS A 217 26.83 -15.76 -23.47
CA LYS A 217 27.89 -14.76 -23.46
C LYS A 217 27.38 -13.41 -23.95
N VAL A 218 27.76 -12.34 -23.26
CA VAL A 218 27.52 -10.96 -23.67
C VAL A 218 28.84 -10.28 -24.02
N ILE A 219 28.94 -9.71 -25.21
CA ILE A 219 30.09 -8.94 -25.68
C ILE A 219 29.72 -7.46 -25.58
N ALA A 220 30.19 -6.81 -24.52
CA ALA A 220 29.93 -5.41 -24.22
C ALA A 220 30.92 -4.51 -24.97
N MET A 221 30.45 -3.78 -25.98
CA MET A 221 31.29 -2.88 -26.78
C MET A 221 31.24 -1.44 -26.27
N GLY A 222 32.39 -0.78 -26.18
CA GLY A 222 32.45 0.61 -25.75
C GLY A 222 33.78 1.30 -25.97
N ARG A 223 33.75 2.64 -25.99
CA ARG A 223 34.97 3.47 -26.08
C ARG A 223 35.69 3.62 -24.74
N ASN A 224 34.92 3.61 -23.63
CA ASN A 224 35.45 3.81 -22.29
C ASN A 224 35.72 2.46 -21.61
N GLN A 225 36.98 2.04 -21.60
CA GLN A 225 37.40 0.74 -21.06
C GLN A 225 37.15 0.61 -19.55
N GLU A 226 37.37 1.66 -18.77
CA GLU A 226 37.13 1.62 -17.33
C GLU A 226 35.64 1.44 -17.01
N LYS A 227 34.75 2.12 -17.75
CA LYS A 227 33.30 1.89 -17.60
C LYS A 227 32.90 0.49 -18.03
N LEU A 228 33.45 -0.04 -19.13
CA LEU A 228 33.18 -1.43 -19.54
C LEU A 228 33.60 -2.41 -18.46
N ARG A 229 34.79 -2.24 -17.89
CA ARG A 229 35.30 -3.09 -16.80
C ARG A 229 34.35 -3.11 -15.61
N ARG A 230 33.71 -1.97 -15.29
CA ARG A 230 32.69 -1.88 -14.24
C ARG A 230 31.38 -2.56 -14.63
N VAL A 231 30.91 -2.39 -15.87
CA VAL A 231 29.66 -3.01 -16.36
C VAL A 231 29.75 -4.53 -16.37
N ILE A 232 30.91 -5.10 -16.68
CA ILE A 232 31.10 -6.57 -16.68
C ILE A 232 31.62 -7.10 -15.33
N ALA A 233 31.88 -6.23 -14.36
CA ALA A 233 32.34 -6.66 -13.03
C ALA A 233 31.26 -7.54 -12.38
N GLY A 234 31.67 -8.67 -11.78
CA GLY A 234 30.73 -9.60 -11.13
C GLY A 234 29.93 -10.49 -12.09
N THR A 235 30.08 -10.35 -13.41
CA THR A 235 29.40 -11.23 -14.39
C THR A 235 30.14 -12.53 -14.68
N GLY A 236 31.35 -12.70 -14.14
CA GLY A 236 32.24 -13.82 -14.44
C GLY A 236 32.60 -13.88 -15.93
N ASP A 237 32.82 -15.07 -16.46
CA ASP A 237 33.17 -15.27 -17.89
C ASP A 237 31.98 -15.10 -18.85
N ARG A 238 30.79 -14.79 -18.32
CA ARG A 238 29.57 -14.62 -19.12
C ARG A 238 29.51 -13.25 -19.81
N ALA A 239 30.26 -12.24 -19.38
CA ALA A 239 30.40 -11.02 -20.16
C ALA A 239 31.86 -10.63 -20.38
N VAL A 240 32.15 -10.11 -21.57
CA VAL A 240 33.49 -9.68 -21.99
C VAL A 240 33.42 -8.28 -22.60
N SER A 241 34.46 -7.48 -22.41
CA SER A 241 34.56 -6.14 -23.00
C SER A 241 35.31 -6.15 -24.31
N VAL A 242 34.80 -5.46 -25.33
CA VAL A 242 35.51 -5.20 -26.59
C VAL A 242 35.60 -3.69 -26.84
N PRO A 243 36.80 -3.14 -27.10
CA PRO A 243 36.94 -1.72 -27.41
C PRO A 243 36.32 -1.37 -28.76
N ILE A 244 35.72 -0.18 -28.85
CA ILE A 244 35.38 0.44 -30.14
C ILE A 244 36.59 1.28 -30.54
N THR A 245 37.37 0.81 -31.52
CA THR A 245 38.58 1.51 -32.01
C THR A 245 38.27 2.48 -33.14
N GLY A 246 37.17 2.25 -33.86
CA GLY A 246 36.83 3.02 -35.05
C GLY A 246 37.20 2.30 -36.35
N ASN A 247 38.06 1.28 -36.30
CA ASN A 247 38.41 0.45 -37.44
C ASN A 247 37.45 -0.74 -37.55
N ILE A 248 36.68 -0.79 -38.63
CA ILE A 248 35.56 -1.73 -38.81
C ILE A 248 36.05 -3.18 -38.81
N GLU A 249 37.14 -3.46 -39.51
CA GLU A 249 37.69 -4.80 -39.69
C GLU A 249 38.29 -5.33 -38.39
N ASN A 250 39.07 -4.50 -37.68
CA ASN A 250 39.67 -4.87 -36.40
C ASN A 250 38.62 -5.07 -35.31
N ASP A 251 37.63 -4.17 -35.22
CA ASP A 251 36.54 -4.29 -34.26
C ASP A 251 35.70 -5.55 -34.55
N ALA A 252 35.41 -5.86 -35.83
CA ALA A 252 34.71 -7.08 -36.21
C ALA A 252 35.51 -8.35 -35.89
N ALA A 253 36.82 -8.35 -36.15
CA ALA A 253 37.70 -9.47 -35.80
C ALA A 253 37.74 -9.68 -34.28
N ALA A 254 37.85 -8.60 -33.49
CA ALA A 254 37.83 -8.64 -32.04
C ALA A 254 36.52 -9.18 -31.46
N LEU A 255 35.39 -8.99 -32.15
CA LEU A 255 34.13 -9.62 -31.78
C LEU A 255 34.15 -11.13 -32.08
N GLN A 256 34.62 -11.51 -33.27
CA GLN A 256 34.57 -12.90 -33.76
C GLN A 256 35.47 -13.87 -32.99
N ILE A 257 36.51 -13.40 -32.27
CA ILE A 257 37.34 -14.28 -31.41
C ILE A 257 36.51 -14.98 -30.32
N HIS A 258 35.33 -14.44 -30.00
CA HIS A 258 34.45 -14.99 -28.98
C HIS A 258 33.51 -16.10 -29.50
N GLY A 259 33.65 -16.50 -30.77
CA GLY A 259 32.88 -17.56 -31.41
C GLY A 259 31.68 -17.04 -32.20
N PRO A 260 30.75 -17.93 -32.60
CA PRO A 260 29.55 -17.54 -33.34
C PRO A 260 28.64 -16.60 -32.53
N ILE A 261 28.22 -15.50 -33.16
CA ILE A 261 27.40 -14.46 -32.52
C ILE A 261 26.00 -14.46 -33.12
N ASP A 262 24.98 -14.58 -32.26
CA ASP A 262 23.57 -14.74 -32.62
C ASP A 262 22.84 -13.40 -32.76
N VAL A 263 23.12 -12.48 -31.85
CA VAL A 263 22.33 -11.27 -31.63
C VAL A 263 23.24 -10.05 -31.56
N TYR A 264 22.79 -8.96 -32.18
CA TYR A 264 23.31 -7.62 -31.93
C TYR A 264 22.19 -6.72 -31.41
N PHE A 265 22.40 -6.13 -30.23
CA PHE A 265 21.55 -5.10 -29.64
C PHE A 265 22.22 -3.73 -29.76
N ASP A 266 21.65 -2.88 -30.62
CA ASP A 266 22.08 -1.49 -30.82
C ASP A 266 21.25 -0.54 -29.95
N ILE A 267 21.94 0.29 -29.18
CA ILE A 267 21.34 1.37 -28.39
C ILE A 267 22.15 2.65 -28.55
N SER A 268 22.45 2.96 -29.80
CA SER A 268 23.24 4.13 -30.19
C SER A 268 22.66 5.43 -29.63
N PRO A 269 23.48 6.39 -29.16
CA PRO A 269 23.00 7.71 -28.76
C PRO A 269 22.56 8.53 -29.99
N LYS A 270 22.12 9.78 -29.76
CA LYS A 270 21.91 10.74 -30.86
C LYS A 270 23.23 10.99 -31.59
N LEU A 271 23.28 10.62 -32.87
CA LEU A 271 24.40 10.82 -33.79
C LEU A 271 23.90 11.38 -35.12
N GLU A 272 24.75 12.12 -35.81
CA GLU A 272 24.46 12.73 -37.12
C GLU A 272 24.92 11.85 -38.30
N SER A 273 25.73 10.81 -38.05
CA SER A 273 26.26 9.90 -39.06
C SER A 273 26.35 8.45 -38.56
N THR A 274 26.49 7.52 -39.49
CA THR A 274 26.59 6.09 -39.20
C THR A 274 27.86 5.77 -38.40
N PRO A 275 27.75 5.20 -37.19
CA PRO A 275 28.92 4.81 -36.42
C PRO A 275 29.59 3.55 -36.96
N SER A 276 30.92 3.48 -36.92
CA SER A 276 31.69 2.33 -37.40
C SER A 276 31.38 1.03 -36.65
N TYR A 277 31.08 1.10 -35.35
CA TYR A 277 30.76 -0.09 -34.55
C TYR A 277 29.50 -0.82 -35.04
N LEU A 278 28.54 -0.09 -35.62
CA LEU A 278 27.34 -0.70 -36.19
C LEU A 278 27.71 -1.62 -37.36
N ARG A 279 28.55 -1.14 -38.30
CA ARG A 279 29.05 -1.99 -39.40
C ARG A 279 29.88 -3.17 -38.88
N SER A 280 30.74 -2.95 -37.89
CA SER A 280 31.56 -4.03 -37.31
C SER A 280 30.72 -5.15 -36.68
N ALA A 281 29.66 -4.80 -35.95
CA ALA A 281 28.75 -5.76 -35.33
C ALA A 281 27.97 -6.56 -36.37
N PHE A 282 27.47 -5.91 -37.43
CA PHE A 282 26.83 -6.60 -38.55
C PHE A 282 27.78 -7.61 -39.22
N ILE A 283 29.04 -7.24 -39.45
CA ILE A 283 30.06 -8.13 -40.03
C ILE A 283 30.37 -9.30 -39.09
N ALA A 284 30.34 -9.09 -37.77
CA ALA A 284 30.65 -10.12 -36.79
C ALA A 284 29.56 -11.20 -36.64
N LEU A 285 28.29 -10.89 -36.96
CA LEU A 285 27.17 -11.83 -36.81
C LEU A 285 27.33 -13.09 -37.66
N ARG A 286 26.87 -14.23 -37.12
CA ARG A 286 26.76 -15.48 -37.88
C ARG A 286 25.62 -15.43 -38.91
N PRO A 287 25.59 -16.32 -39.91
CA PRO A 287 24.41 -16.48 -40.78
C PRO A 287 23.13 -16.69 -39.97
N LYS A 288 22.04 -16.04 -40.38
CA LYS A 288 20.75 -15.97 -39.68
C LYS A 288 20.77 -15.23 -38.32
N GLY A 289 21.83 -14.47 -38.05
CA GLY A 289 21.88 -13.57 -36.90
C GLY A 289 20.78 -12.50 -36.93
N ARG A 290 20.48 -11.93 -35.76
CA ARG A 290 19.40 -10.95 -35.57
C ARG A 290 19.92 -9.66 -34.96
N VAL A 291 19.33 -8.55 -35.38
CA VAL A 291 19.70 -7.21 -34.95
C VAL A 291 18.47 -6.50 -34.38
N SER A 292 18.60 -5.99 -33.15
CA SER A 292 17.66 -5.05 -32.54
C SER A 292 18.23 -3.64 -32.66
N LEU A 293 17.50 -2.74 -33.33
CA LEU A 293 17.85 -1.33 -33.45
C LEU A 293 16.95 -0.50 -32.53
N MET A 294 17.51 -0.02 -31.41
CA MET A 294 16.81 0.82 -30.43
C MET A 294 17.48 2.19 -30.21
N GLY A 295 18.56 2.49 -30.94
CA GLY A 295 19.30 3.73 -30.82
C GLY A 295 18.53 4.98 -31.27
N GLY A 296 19.01 6.15 -30.85
CA GLY A 296 18.45 7.47 -31.14
C GLY A 296 19.08 8.20 -32.33
N ILE A 297 19.67 7.49 -33.29
CA ILE A 297 20.19 8.07 -34.54
C ILE A 297 19.01 8.61 -35.35
N ARG A 298 19.11 9.85 -35.84
CA ARG A 298 18.02 10.52 -36.59
C ARG A 298 18.22 10.54 -38.10
N SER A 299 19.47 10.39 -38.55
CA SER A 299 19.80 10.25 -39.96
C SER A 299 19.72 8.80 -40.41
N ASP A 300 19.72 8.59 -41.72
CA ASP A 300 19.82 7.25 -42.30
C ASP A 300 21.13 6.57 -41.88
N VAL A 301 21.05 5.25 -41.66
CA VAL A 301 22.22 4.42 -41.32
C VAL A 301 22.67 3.59 -42.52
N GLU A 302 23.98 3.63 -42.80
CA GLU A 302 24.59 2.82 -43.85
C GLU A 302 24.84 1.40 -43.36
N LEU A 303 24.10 0.44 -43.94
CA LEU A 303 24.21 -0.98 -43.61
C LEU A 303 24.96 -1.77 -44.69
N PRO A 304 25.73 -2.81 -44.33
CA PRO A 304 26.45 -3.66 -45.29
C PRO A 304 25.49 -4.60 -46.06
N TYR A 305 24.75 -4.03 -47.01
CA TYR A 305 23.59 -4.65 -47.68
C TYR A 305 23.85 -6.05 -48.25
N LEU A 306 24.84 -6.20 -49.14
CA LEU A 306 25.11 -7.49 -49.79
C LEU A 306 25.48 -8.58 -48.76
N MET A 307 26.24 -8.21 -47.71
CA MET A 307 26.62 -9.13 -46.64
C MET A 307 25.40 -9.57 -45.83
N MET A 308 24.49 -8.65 -45.52
CA MET A 308 23.23 -8.97 -44.83
C MET A 308 22.39 -9.96 -45.63
N VAL A 309 22.31 -9.77 -46.95
CA VAL A 309 21.59 -10.68 -47.86
C VAL A 309 22.24 -12.06 -47.87
N ILE A 310 23.56 -12.13 -48.04
CA ILE A 310 24.31 -13.40 -48.06
C ILE A 310 24.14 -14.17 -46.74
N LYS A 311 24.20 -13.48 -45.60
CA LYS A 311 24.02 -14.10 -44.28
C LYS A 311 22.55 -14.32 -43.91
N GLY A 312 21.61 -13.71 -44.63
CA GLY A 312 20.18 -13.72 -44.31
C GLY A 312 19.89 -13.18 -42.90
N LEU A 313 20.43 -12.01 -42.58
CA LEU A 313 20.22 -11.37 -41.27
C LEU A 313 18.79 -10.79 -41.15
N ARG A 314 18.20 -10.86 -39.95
CA ARG A 314 16.95 -10.15 -39.61
C ARG A 314 17.27 -8.89 -38.83
N VAL A 315 16.75 -7.76 -39.28
CA VAL A 315 16.88 -6.47 -38.59
C VAL A 315 15.49 -6.02 -38.15
N GLN A 316 15.36 -5.60 -36.90
CA GLN A 316 14.11 -5.10 -36.35
C GLN A 316 14.37 -3.84 -35.54
N GLY A 317 13.60 -2.79 -35.83
CA GLY A 317 13.54 -1.60 -34.97
C GLY A 317 12.54 -1.83 -33.84
N THR A 318 12.89 -1.41 -32.63
CA THR A 318 12.00 -1.48 -31.47
C THR A 318 11.98 -0.13 -30.76
N PHE A 319 10.78 0.33 -30.41
CA PHE A 319 10.60 1.54 -29.60
C PHE A 319 9.99 1.17 -28.25
N MET A 320 10.77 1.37 -27.18
CA MET A 320 10.40 1.04 -25.80
C MET A 320 10.05 -0.44 -25.61
N TYR A 321 8.87 -0.74 -25.07
CA TYR A 321 8.40 -2.05 -24.66
C TYR A 321 6.86 -2.08 -24.61
N THR A 322 6.30 -3.29 -24.59
CA THR A 322 4.86 -3.55 -24.37
C THR A 322 4.55 -3.76 -22.88
N ARG A 323 3.27 -3.73 -22.52
CA ARG A 323 2.82 -4.03 -21.14
C ARG A 323 3.31 -5.42 -20.69
N GLN A 324 3.10 -6.43 -21.54
CA GLN A 324 3.53 -7.79 -21.27
C GLN A 324 5.04 -7.88 -21.03
N GLN A 325 5.85 -7.20 -21.84
CA GLN A 325 7.30 -7.19 -21.68
C GLN A 325 7.75 -6.56 -20.36
N ALA A 326 7.06 -5.51 -19.88
CA ALA A 326 7.32 -4.95 -18.56
C ALA A 326 6.96 -5.94 -17.44
N ASP A 327 5.82 -6.62 -17.53
CA ASP A 327 5.41 -7.66 -16.57
C ASP A 327 6.42 -8.83 -16.53
N GLU A 328 6.90 -9.30 -17.69
CA GLU A 328 7.90 -10.35 -17.79
C GLU A 328 9.24 -9.95 -17.15
N LEU A 329 9.69 -8.71 -17.40
CA LEU A 329 10.88 -8.17 -16.76
C LEU A 329 10.72 -8.09 -15.24
N ILE A 330 9.57 -7.60 -14.75
CA ILE A 330 9.27 -7.55 -13.32
C ILE A 330 9.36 -8.96 -12.73
N GLY A 331 8.83 -9.98 -13.43
CA GLY A 331 8.99 -11.38 -13.03
C GLY A 331 10.45 -11.84 -12.90
N LEU A 332 11.36 -11.37 -13.75
CA LEU A 332 12.81 -11.63 -13.61
C LEU A 332 13.40 -10.97 -12.36
N VAL A 333 12.95 -9.77 -12.01
CA VAL A 333 13.40 -9.05 -10.81
C VAL A 333 12.85 -9.74 -9.54
N GLU A 334 11.56 -10.06 -9.51
CA GLU A 334 10.87 -10.69 -8.37
C GLU A 334 11.37 -12.12 -8.09
N SER A 335 11.76 -12.86 -9.14
CA SER A 335 12.40 -14.17 -9.00
C SER A 335 13.86 -14.09 -8.55
N GLY A 336 14.48 -12.90 -8.59
CA GLY A 336 15.89 -12.70 -8.30
C GLY A 336 16.85 -13.13 -9.42
N LEU A 337 16.34 -13.48 -10.60
CA LEU A 337 17.13 -13.81 -11.78
C LEU A 337 17.81 -12.57 -12.39
N LEU A 338 17.18 -11.41 -12.23
CA LEU A 338 17.76 -10.11 -12.55
C LEU A 338 17.97 -9.31 -11.25
N PRO A 339 19.14 -9.43 -10.60
CA PRO A 339 19.42 -8.68 -9.40
C PRO A 339 19.60 -7.18 -9.70
N ILE A 340 19.03 -6.33 -8.85
CA ILE A 340 19.14 -4.86 -8.90
C ILE A 340 19.70 -4.32 -7.58
N GLY A 341 19.87 -3.00 -7.50
CA GLY A 341 20.47 -2.34 -6.33
C GLY A 341 21.86 -2.91 -5.98
N LYS A 342 22.22 -2.89 -4.70
CA LYS A 342 23.52 -3.41 -4.22
C LYS A 342 23.77 -4.85 -4.65
N ARG A 343 22.72 -5.68 -4.71
CA ARG A 343 22.81 -7.09 -5.15
C ARG A 343 23.17 -7.22 -6.63
N GLY A 344 22.75 -6.27 -7.46
CA GLY A 344 23.09 -6.16 -8.87
C GLY A 344 24.41 -5.41 -9.13
N GLY A 345 25.16 -5.03 -8.10
CA GLY A 345 26.34 -4.18 -8.25
C GLY A 345 26.01 -2.73 -8.65
N ILE A 346 24.79 -2.28 -8.36
CA ILE A 346 24.29 -0.94 -8.65
C ILE A 346 24.24 -0.15 -7.35
N GLU A 347 24.89 1.01 -7.32
CA GLU A 347 24.94 1.86 -6.14
C GLU A 347 24.21 3.18 -6.40
N THR A 348 23.37 3.58 -5.44
CA THR A 348 22.72 4.90 -5.44
C THR A 348 23.74 5.95 -5.01
N SER A 349 24.22 6.77 -5.96
CA SER A 349 25.17 7.84 -5.67
C SER A 349 24.44 9.11 -5.20
N GLY A 350 24.18 9.17 -3.89
CA GLY A 350 23.59 10.33 -3.23
C GLY A 350 22.06 10.30 -3.22
N GLN A 351 21.50 10.49 -2.02
CA GLN A 351 20.08 10.80 -1.82
C GLN A 351 19.96 12.32 -1.68
N THR A 352 19.23 12.96 -2.59
CA THR A 352 18.60 14.26 -2.31
C THR A 352 17.14 14.01 -1.94
N SER A 353 16.89 13.06 -1.04
CA SER A 353 15.60 13.00 -0.36
C SER A 353 15.70 13.94 0.83
N GLN A 354 14.68 14.80 0.99
CA GLN A 354 14.34 15.15 2.36
C GLN A 354 14.02 13.85 3.09
N PRO A 355 14.46 13.68 4.35
CA PRO A 355 14.08 12.51 5.14
C PRO A 355 12.57 12.31 5.04
N PRO A 356 12.08 11.05 5.07
CA PRO A 356 10.65 10.77 5.08
C PRO A 356 10.00 11.73 6.07
N GLU A 357 8.94 12.40 5.62
CA GLU A 357 8.22 13.38 6.43
C GLU A 357 7.97 12.72 7.78
N ALA A 358 8.51 13.33 8.84
CA ALA A 358 8.47 12.74 10.16
C ALA A 358 7.03 12.29 10.43
N PRO A 359 6.80 11.07 10.97
CA PRO A 359 5.48 10.74 11.46
C PRO A 359 5.01 11.92 12.29
N ALA A 360 3.75 12.34 12.11
CA ALA A 360 3.19 13.50 12.81
C ALA A 360 3.09 13.16 14.31
N CYS A 361 4.23 13.14 14.99
CA CYS A 361 4.38 12.84 16.38
C CYS A 361 4.13 14.12 17.15
N LEU A 362 3.23 14.04 18.10
CA LEU A 362 2.85 15.14 18.98
C LEU A 362 3.87 15.37 20.11
N SER A 363 4.95 14.59 20.09
CA SER A 363 5.93 14.32 21.14
C SER A 363 7.27 13.91 20.51
N ASP A 364 8.27 13.59 21.32
CA ASP A 364 9.62 13.31 20.82
C ASP A 364 9.63 12.14 19.82
N VAL A 365 10.42 12.28 18.76
CA VAL A 365 10.65 11.22 17.78
C VAL A 365 11.96 10.53 18.11
N TYR A 366 11.93 9.21 18.14
CA TYR A 366 13.13 8.39 18.31
C TYR A 366 13.35 7.55 17.06
N THR A 367 14.58 7.56 16.54
CA THR A 367 14.99 6.62 15.50
C THR A 367 15.55 5.38 16.17
N THR A 368 14.87 4.26 15.94
CA THR A 368 15.19 2.94 16.46
C THR A 368 16.59 2.46 16.04
N LYS A 369 17.25 1.73 16.93
CA LYS A 369 18.58 1.15 16.77
C LYS A 369 18.54 -0.35 17.03
N LEU A 370 19.64 -1.02 16.66
CA LEU A 370 19.82 -2.44 16.90
C LEU A 370 19.60 -2.79 18.39
N ASN A 371 18.69 -3.74 18.64
CA ASN A 371 18.25 -4.21 19.96
C ASN A 371 17.33 -3.27 20.76
N ASP A 372 16.75 -2.24 20.16
CA ASP A 372 15.70 -1.48 20.84
C ASP A 372 14.42 -2.31 21.01
N THR A 373 13.74 -2.05 22.13
CA THR A 373 12.47 -2.67 22.52
C THR A 373 11.55 -1.58 23.07
N CYS A 374 10.24 -1.79 23.05
CA CYS A 374 9.30 -0.87 23.71
C CYS A 374 9.68 -0.66 25.18
N ASP A 375 10.05 -1.72 25.90
CA ASP A 375 10.44 -1.63 27.32
C ASP A 375 11.75 -0.86 27.54
N SER A 376 12.75 -1.05 26.68
CA SER A 376 14.03 -0.33 26.81
C SER A 376 13.85 1.16 26.53
N LEU A 377 13.02 1.51 25.53
CA LEU A 377 12.67 2.89 25.23
C LEU A 377 11.77 3.49 26.33
N ALA A 378 10.76 2.74 26.78
CA ALA A 378 9.83 3.16 27.83
C ALA A 378 10.54 3.48 29.15
N LEU A 379 11.48 2.63 29.57
CA LEU A 379 12.31 2.89 30.74
C LEU A 379 13.22 4.10 30.54
N LYS A 380 13.85 4.22 29.37
CA LYS A 380 14.82 5.29 29.08
C LYS A 380 14.15 6.66 29.03
N TYR A 381 12.96 6.73 28.46
CA TYR A 381 12.24 7.98 28.22
C TYR A 381 11.10 8.22 29.21
N SER A 382 10.89 7.33 30.19
CA SER A 382 9.83 7.41 31.20
C SER A 382 8.43 7.50 30.59
N VAL A 383 8.09 6.57 29.70
CA VAL A 383 6.81 6.50 28.98
C VAL A 383 6.20 5.10 29.10
N SER A 384 4.96 4.91 28.64
CA SER A 384 4.33 3.59 28.61
C SER A 384 4.83 2.76 27.40
N SER A 385 5.21 1.50 27.63
CA SER A 385 5.57 0.57 26.54
C SER A 385 4.39 0.37 25.58
N ALA A 386 3.19 0.24 26.14
CA ALA A 386 1.99 0.01 25.36
C ALA A 386 1.65 1.23 24.49
N GLU A 387 1.87 2.44 24.99
CA GLU A 387 1.66 3.64 24.19
C GLU A 387 2.71 3.78 23.07
N ILE A 388 3.96 3.33 23.27
CA ILE A 388 4.93 3.25 22.15
C ILE A 388 4.38 2.30 21.08
N PHE A 389 3.92 1.11 21.45
CA PHE A 389 3.38 0.15 20.48
C PHE A 389 2.14 0.68 19.75
N ILE A 390 1.14 1.15 20.49
CA ILE A 390 -0.17 1.56 19.94
C ILE A 390 -0.05 2.78 19.02
N ASN A 391 0.83 3.73 19.35
CA ASN A 391 0.98 4.96 18.57
C ASN A 391 1.85 4.80 17.32
N ASN A 392 2.48 3.63 17.13
CA ASN A 392 3.42 3.39 16.04
C ASN A 392 3.06 2.09 15.31
N PRO A 393 2.18 2.18 14.29
CA PRO A 393 1.67 0.99 13.59
C PRO A 393 2.75 0.19 12.85
N ASP A 394 3.93 0.77 12.64
CA ASP A 394 5.10 0.10 12.05
C ASP A 394 5.87 -0.78 13.05
N ILE A 395 5.53 -0.74 14.35
CA ILE A 395 6.06 -1.64 15.37
C ILE A 395 5.19 -2.90 15.41
N PHE A 396 5.71 -3.99 14.88
CA PHE A 396 5.01 -5.29 14.87
C PHE A 396 5.37 -6.18 16.08
N ASP A 397 6.49 -5.90 16.75
CA ASP A 397 6.99 -6.64 17.91
C ASP A 397 7.73 -5.69 18.86
N CYS A 398 7.23 -5.57 20.09
CA CYS A 398 7.84 -4.72 21.11
C CYS A 398 9.21 -5.20 21.61
N TYR A 399 9.59 -6.45 21.35
CA TYR A 399 10.86 -7.01 21.82
C TYR A 399 11.90 -7.14 20.71
N ASN A 400 11.56 -6.75 19.48
CA ASN A 400 12.44 -6.80 18.31
C ASN A 400 12.09 -5.69 17.31
N MET A 401 12.45 -4.45 17.65
CA MET A 401 12.16 -3.30 16.80
C MET A 401 13.12 -3.25 15.60
N VAL A 402 12.59 -2.93 14.41
CA VAL A 402 13.37 -2.76 13.17
C VAL A 402 14.20 -1.49 13.27
N GLU A 403 15.48 -1.53 12.86
CA GLU A 403 16.38 -0.38 12.86
C GLU A 403 15.96 0.73 11.88
N ASP A 404 16.36 1.97 12.18
CA ASP A 404 16.14 3.15 11.33
C ASP A 404 14.66 3.50 11.08
N VAL A 405 13.75 2.98 11.91
CA VAL A 405 12.34 3.36 11.94
C VAL A 405 12.13 4.52 12.92
N SER A 406 11.53 5.60 12.45
CA SER A 406 11.11 6.73 13.29
C SER A 406 9.86 6.36 14.08
N VAL A 407 9.98 6.28 15.40
CA VAL A 407 8.87 6.00 16.32
C VAL A 407 8.54 7.24 17.15
N CYS A 408 7.25 7.55 17.28
CA CYS A 408 6.72 8.54 18.20
C CYS A 408 6.84 8.01 19.64
N LEU A 409 7.62 8.68 20.48
CA LEU A 409 7.62 8.41 21.91
C LEU A 409 6.41 9.09 22.55
N PRO A 410 5.61 8.42 23.39
CA PRO A 410 4.52 9.05 24.12
C PRO A 410 5.03 10.14 25.07
N PHE A 411 4.11 10.88 25.69
CA PHE A 411 4.49 11.82 26.74
C PHE A 411 4.89 11.06 28.03
N GLN A 412 5.69 11.72 28.88
CA GLN A 412 6.28 11.09 30.06
C GLN A 412 5.32 10.92 31.25
N CYS A 413 5.39 9.76 31.91
CA CYS A 413 4.73 9.46 33.18
C CYS A 413 5.74 8.92 34.20
N ASN A 414 5.34 8.89 35.47
CA ASN A 414 5.95 7.95 36.40
C ASN A 414 5.60 6.54 35.95
N THR A 415 6.60 5.68 35.89
CA THR A 415 6.44 4.32 35.37
C THR A 415 6.58 3.28 36.47
N TYR A 416 5.90 2.15 36.27
CA TYR A 416 6.10 0.93 37.05
C TYR A 416 6.42 -0.21 36.10
N LYS A 417 7.46 -0.99 36.44
CA LYS A 417 7.80 -2.20 35.71
C LYS A 417 7.09 -3.39 36.34
N VAL A 418 6.11 -3.93 35.63
CA VAL A 418 5.29 -5.07 36.05
C VAL A 418 6.15 -6.33 36.20
N LYS A 419 5.97 -7.05 37.31
CA LYS A 419 6.66 -8.31 37.64
C LYS A 419 5.82 -9.52 37.24
N GLU A 420 6.44 -10.69 37.21
CA GLU A 420 5.85 -11.94 36.68
C GLU A 420 4.57 -12.40 37.39
N ASN A 421 4.38 -12.05 38.68
CA ASN A 421 3.19 -12.40 39.47
C ASN A 421 2.30 -11.19 39.81
N ASP A 422 2.57 -10.04 39.18
CA ASP A 422 1.77 -8.85 39.43
C ASP A 422 0.41 -8.95 38.74
N THR A 423 -0.63 -8.59 39.48
CA THR A 423 -1.97 -8.33 38.96
C THR A 423 -2.22 -6.83 38.98
N CYS A 424 -3.19 -6.34 38.20
CA CYS A 424 -3.54 -4.92 38.27
C CYS A 424 -3.94 -4.51 39.70
N ILE A 425 -4.58 -5.41 40.46
CA ILE A 425 -4.97 -5.19 41.85
C ILE A 425 -3.74 -5.09 42.76
N SER A 426 -2.83 -6.06 42.70
CA SER A 426 -1.64 -6.06 43.58
C SER A 426 -0.71 -4.88 43.29
N VAL A 427 -0.61 -4.46 42.02
CA VAL A 427 0.15 -3.27 41.63
C VAL A 427 -0.52 -2.02 42.18
N ALA A 428 -1.83 -1.88 42.03
CA ALA A 428 -2.59 -0.77 42.59
C ALA A 428 -2.38 -0.65 44.10
N ASP A 429 -2.52 -1.76 44.84
CA ASP A 429 -2.31 -1.80 46.29
C ASP A 429 -0.89 -1.38 46.68
N SER A 430 0.13 -1.86 45.95
CA SER A 430 1.54 -1.52 46.21
C SER A 430 1.87 -0.04 45.98
N LEU A 431 1.07 0.64 45.16
CA LEU A 431 1.23 2.05 44.79
C LEU A 431 0.27 2.97 45.55
N GLY A 432 -0.61 2.43 46.39
CA GLY A 432 -1.66 3.20 47.06
C GLY A 432 -2.72 3.75 46.10
N LEU A 433 -2.93 3.11 44.95
CA LEU A 433 -3.91 3.46 43.95
C LEU A 433 -5.11 2.50 44.00
N ARG A 434 -6.24 2.89 43.41
CA ARG A 434 -7.35 1.94 43.19
C ARG A 434 -7.14 1.23 41.85
N PRO A 435 -7.59 -0.02 41.67
CA PRO A 435 -7.50 -0.72 40.38
C PRO A 435 -8.07 0.08 39.20
N ARG A 436 -9.20 0.76 39.41
CA ARG A 436 -9.80 1.66 38.41
C ARG A 436 -8.90 2.84 37.99
N ASP A 437 -8.01 3.29 38.88
CA ASP A 437 -7.07 4.37 38.58
C ASP A 437 -5.93 3.82 37.70
N ILE A 438 -5.48 2.59 37.93
CA ILE A 438 -4.52 1.90 37.04
C ILE A 438 -5.10 1.70 35.63
N VAL A 439 -6.36 1.25 35.53
CA VAL A 439 -7.08 1.11 34.25
C VAL A 439 -7.20 2.46 33.54
N ALA A 440 -7.58 3.52 34.26
CA ALA A 440 -7.71 4.85 33.69
C ALA A 440 -6.38 5.42 33.15
N LEU A 441 -5.26 5.07 33.79
CA LEU A 441 -3.92 5.50 33.38
C LEU A 441 -3.32 4.63 32.26
N ASN A 442 -3.86 3.43 32.04
CA ASN A 442 -3.39 2.48 31.06
C ASN A 442 -4.60 1.87 30.33
N PRO A 443 -5.23 2.62 29.40
CA PRO A 443 -6.55 2.30 28.85
C PRO A 443 -6.62 1.02 28.00
N TRP A 444 -5.48 0.38 27.75
CA TRP A 444 -5.42 -0.94 27.14
C TRP A 444 -5.81 -2.06 28.12
N ILE A 445 -5.85 -1.79 29.42
CA ILE A 445 -6.34 -2.71 30.46
C ILE A 445 -7.88 -2.67 30.46
N ASP A 446 -8.53 -3.83 30.50
CA ASP A 446 -9.98 -3.90 30.60
C ASP A 446 -10.50 -3.48 31.99
N ASP A 447 -11.78 -3.10 32.07
CA ASP A 447 -12.42 -2.58 33.30
C ASP A 447 -12.35 -3.57 34.48
N ASP A 448 -12.22 -4.86 34.18
CA ASP A 448 -12.16 -5.95 35.16
C ASP A 448 -10.72 -6.43 35.43
N CYS A 449 -9.72 -5.80 34.80
CA CYS A 449 -8.30 -6.12 34.90
C CYS A 449 -7.90 -7.55 34.48
N HIS A 450 -8.70 -8.22 33.65
CA HIS A 450 -8.43 -9.61 33.24
C HIS A 450 -7.22 -9.72 32.30
N ASN A 451 -7.09 -8.79 31.35
CA ASN A 451 -6.03 -8.79 30.36
C ASN A 451 -4.69 -8.22 30.86
N PHE A 452 -4.56 -7.88 32.15
CA PHE A 452 -3.36 -7.24 32.68
C PHE A 452 -2.09 -8.11 32.52
N PRO A 453 -2.07 -9.40 32.93
CA PRO A 453 -0.86 -10.21 32.80
C PRO A 453 -0.49 -10.48 31.34
N SER A 454 -1.45 -10.85 30.50
CA SER A 454 -1.18 -11.19 29.09
C SER A 454 -0.93 -9.97 28.20
N GLY A 455 -1.60 -8.86 28.48
CA GLY A 455 -1.37 -7.59 27.78
C GLY A 455 0.04 -7.06 27.99
N THR A 456 0.63 -7.18 29.19
CA THR A 456 2.04 -6.77 29.41
C THR A 456 3.07 -7.65 28.70
N ILE A 457 2.75 -8.92 28.43
CA ILE A 457 3.62 -9.77 27.62
C ILE A 457 3.66 -9.23 26.20
N THR A 458 2.54 -8.76 25.64
CA THR A 458 2.44 -8.28 24.26
C THR A 458 2.91 -6.83 24.09
N LEU A 459 2.39 -5.92 24.92
CA LEU A 459 2.53 -4.47 24.80
C LEU A 459 3.73 -3.91 25.59
N GLY A 460 4.48 -4.79 26.27
CA GLY A 460 5.57 -4.44 27.16
C GLY A 460 5.14 -4.25 28.61
N ARG A 461 6.12 -4.25 29.52
CA ARG A 461 5.91 -4.30 30.98
C ARG A 461 6.00 -2.96 31.68
N ILE A 462 6.23 -1.86 30.96
CA ILE A 462 6.33 -0.52 31.55
C ILE A 462 4.99 0.18 31.42
N ILE A 463 4.32 0.37 32.56
CA ILE A 463 3.01 1.02 32.65
C ILE A 463 3.14 2.40 33.30
N CYS A 464 2.18 3.28 33.02
CA CYS A 464 2.09 4.58 33.68
C CYS A 464 1.36 4.49 35.03
N THR A 465 1.91 5.10 36.07
CA THR A 465 1.29 5.25 37.40
C THR A 465 0.86 6.69 37.69
N THR A 466 1.13 7.59 36.75
CA THR A 466 0.59 8.94 36.66
C THR A 466 0.15 9.20 35.23
N PRO A 467 -0.67 10.23 34.95
CA PRO A 467 -0.98 10.60 33.58
C PRO A 467 0.29 10.81 32.75
N SER A 468 0.25 10.38 31.49
CA SER A 468 1.37 10.46 30.54
C SER A 468 1.80 11.89 30.21
N ASP A 469 1.18 12.95 30.72
CA ASP A 469 1.60 14.34 30.47
C ASP A 469 2.38 15.00 31.64
N GLY A 470 2.78 14.19 32.63
CA GLY A 470 3.78 14.55 33.63
C GLY A 470 3.47 15.82 34.42
N GLN A 471 2.43 15.80 35.28
CA GLN A 471 2.41 16.40 36.63
C GLN A 471 1.06 16.12 37.33
N TYR A 472 1.07 15.33 38.41
CA TYR A 472 0.13 15.51 39.53
C TYR A 472 0.90 15.33 40.83
N ASN A 473 1.49 16.41 41.32
CA ASN A 473 1.89 16.46 42.72
C ASN A 473 1.64 17.88 43.24
N HIS A 474 0.42 18.12 43.74
CA HIS A 474 0.17 19.23 44.65
C HIS A 474 -0.90 18.83 45.66
N THR A 475 -0.45 18.43 46.84
CA THR A 475 -1.07 18.87 48.10
C THR A 475 -0.48 20.24 48.44
N VAL A 476 -1.23 21.34 48.25
CA VAL A 476 -0.97 22.61 48.95
C VAL A 476 -2.30 23.27 49.33
N ASN A 477 -2.62 23.22 50.62
CA ASN A 477 -3.36 24.29 51.30
C ASN A 477 -2.58 25.59 51.09
N ASN A 478 -3.17 26.59 50.41
CA ASN A 478 -3.10 28.03 50.68
C ASN A 478 -3.38 28.84 49.39
N THR A 479 -4.54 29.49 49.37
CA THR A 479 -4.93 30.84 48.87
C THR A 479 -4.16 31.61 47.77
N GLU A 480 -3.25 31.03 46.99
CA GLU A 480 -2.68 31.71 45.82
C GLU A 480 -2.86 30.88 44.56
N SER A 481 -3.96 31.15 43.85
CA SER A 481 -4.22 30.67 42.51
C SER A 481 -3.31 31.38 41.50
N ASN A 482 -2.10 30.85 41.29
CA ASN A 482 -1.26 31.20 40.14
C ASN A 482 -1.27 30.04 39.12
N PRO A 483 -2.03 30.14 38.00
CA PRO A 483 -2.39 29.00 37.14
C PRO A 483 -1.35 28.66 36.05
N ALA A 484 -0.05 28.78 36.32
CA ALA A 484 0.98 28.69 35.28
C ALA A 484 1.40 27.26 34.86
N TYR A 485 0.76 26.18 35.33
CA TYR A 485 1.31 24.81 35.15
C TYR A 485 0.33 23.69 34.77
N SER A 486 -0.91 23.98 34.34
CA SER A 486 -1.86 22.93 33.89
C SER A 486 -2.47 23.22 32.52
N LYS A 487 -2.52 22.20 31.65
CA LYS A 487 -3.18 22.26 30.33
C LYS A 487 -4.70 22.25 30.44
N TYR A 488 -5.25 21.68 31.52
CA TYR A 488 -6.68 21.63 31.82
C TYR A 488 -7.09 22.75 32.78
N ALA A 489 -8.34 23.22 32.63
CA ALA A 489 -8.98 24.05 33.62
C ALA A 489 -9.76 23.20 34.64
N ASP A 490 -9.82 23.65 35.89
CA ASP A 490 -10.55 22.97 36.95
C ASP A 490 -12.07 22.99 36.71
N GLU A 491 -12.58 24.12 36.20
CA GLU A 491 -14.00 24.33 35.91
C GLU A 491 -14.20 25.01 34.56
N ALA A 492 -15.39 24.83 33.98
CA ALA A 492 -15.76 25.45 32.72
C ALA A 492 -16.14 26.91 32.98
N VAL A 493 -15.66 27.82 32.12
CA VAL A 493 -16.02 29.24 32.16
C VAL A 493 -16.89 29.61 30.96
N PRO A 494 -17.87 30.51 31.12
CA PRO A 494 -18.71 30.95 30.01
C PRO A 494 -17.88 31.54 28.86
N LEU A 495 -18.36 31.34 27.62
CA LEU A 495 -17.77 31.94 26.43
C LEU A 495 -17.76 33.49 26.57
N PRO A 496 -16.66 34.18 26.23
CA PRO A 496 -16.59 35.64 26.33
C PRO A 496 -17.70 36.34 25.54
N LYS A 497 -18.23 37.45 26.06
CA LYS A 497 -19.24 38.26 25.37
C LYS A 497 -18.68 38.74 24.02
N ASN A 498 -19.43 38.53 22.93
CA ASN A 498 -19.08 38.84 21.53
C ASN A 498 -18.07 37.90 20.84
N ALA A 499 -17.67 36.79 21.49
CA ALA A 499 -16.87 35.76 20.85
C ALA A 499 -17.71 34.87 19.92
N ILE A 500 -17.18 34.53 18.74
CA ILE A 500 -17.84 33.63 17.79
C ILE A 500 -17.22 32.24 17.92
N LEU A 501 -17.93 31.30 18.55
CA LEU A 501 -17.45 29.94 18.76
C LEU A 501 -17.14 29.24 17.40
N ALA A 502 -16.02 28.55 17.35
CA ALA A 502 -15.65 27.71 16.21
C ALA A 502 -16.51 26.43 16.18
N GLU A 503 -16.77 25.92 14.98
CA GLU A 503 -17.66 24.77 14.78
C GLU A 503 -17.19 23.53 15.58
N ASN A 504 -18.15 22.84 16.19
CA ASN A 504 -17.98 21.65 17.03
C ASN A 504 -17.08 21.80 18.27
N THR A 505 -16.64 23.01 18.62
CA THR A 505 -15.82 23.25 19.81
C THR A 505 -16.58 22.95 21.10
N THR A 506 -15.94 22.24 22.03
CA THR A 506 -16.52 21.86 23.32
C THR A 506 -16.87 23.09 24.18
N LYS A 507 -17.97 23.01 24.94
CA LYS A 507 -18.35 24.02 25.94
C LYS A 507 -17.77 23.74 27.33
N GLU A 508 -17.22 22.54 27.52
CA GLU A 508 -16.49 22.16 28.74
C GLU A 508 -15.09 22.78 28.73
N CYS A 509 -15.02 24.10 28.76
CA CYS A 509 -13.76 24.83 28.58
C CYS A 509 -13.60 25.93 29.62
N GLY A 510 -12.47 25.96 30.31
CA GLY A 510 -12.14 27.00 31.28
C GLY A 510 -11.24 28.11 30.75
N ARG A 511 -10.70 27.98 29.52
CA ARG A 511 -9.92 29.03 28.86
C ARG A 511 -10.20 29.07 27.35
N TRP A 512 -10.58 30.25 26.86
CA TRP A 512 -10.96 30.49 25.47
C TRP A 512 -9.93 31.37 24.76
N TYR A 513 -9.69 31.13 23.47
CA TYR A 513 -8.83 31.99 22.66
C TYR A 513 -9.44 32.27 21.29
N THR A 514 -9.40 33.53 20.86
CA THR A 514 -9.89 33.97 19.55
C THR A 514 -8.71 34.18 18.62
N ILE A 515 -8.72 33.46 17.50
CA ILE A 515 -7.64 33.48 16.52
C ILE A 515 -7.52 34.84 15.84
N GLN A 516 -6.30 35.33 15.74
CA GLN A 516 -5.90 36.53 14.99
C GLN A 516 -5.44 36.16 13.57
N LYS A 517 -5.41 37.14 12.66
CA LYS A 517 -5.12 36.93 11.23
C LYS A 517 -3.74 36.32 10.94
N GLU A 518 -2.78 36.44 11.86
CA GLU A 518 -1.40 35.97 11.71
C GLU A 518 -1.04 34.82 12.64
N ASP A 519 -2.00 34.34 13.44
CA ASP A 519 -1.73 33.23 14.36
C ASP A 519 -1.40 31.96 13.59
N VAL A 520 -0.31 31.32 13.99
CA VAL A 520 0.01 29.96 13.55
C VAL A 520 -0.17 28.99 14.71
N CYS A 521 -0.61 27.77 14.40
CA CYS A 521 -1.06 26.82 15.42
C CYS A 521 0.01 26.55 16.49
N VAL A 522 1.28 26.40 16.11
CA VAL A 522 2.39 26.19 17.05
C VAL A 522 2.49 27.32 18.09
N GLN A 523 2.27 28.57 17.70
CA GLN A 523 2.32 29.71 18.62
C GLN A 523 1.14 29.70 19.59
N VAL A 524 -0.07 29.42 19.10
CA VAL A 524 -1.29 29.33 19.92
C VAL A 524 -1.16 28.19 20.95
N LEU A 525 -0.70 27.02 20.50
CA LEU A 525 -0.49 25.85 21.37
C LEU A 525 0.56 26.12 22.44
N GLY A 526 1.69 26.72 22.06
CA GLY A 526 2.77 27.10 22.97
C GLY A 526 2.34 28.17 23.98
N GLN A 527 1.63 29.20 23.52
CA GLN A 527 1.15 30.31 24.36
C GLN A 527 0.18 29.83 25.44
N HIS A 528 -0.68 28.88 25.12
CA HIS A 528 -1.72 28.39 26.03
C HIS A 528 -1.37 27.08 26.72
N TYR A 529 -0.17 26.56 26.47
CA TYR A 529 0.33 25.31 27.03
C TYR A 529 -0.68 24.16 26.79
N ILE A 530 -1.20 24.04 25.57
CA ILE A 530 -2.15 22.98 25.17
C ILE A 530 -1.55 22.16 24.04
N SER A 531 -1.65 20.83 24.12
CA SER A 531 -1.15 19.94 23.06
C SER A 531 -2.09 19.95 21.86
N LEU A 532 -1.56 19.74 20.65
CA LEU A 532 -2.37 19.71 19.42
C LEU A 532 -3.50 18.66 19.49
N SER A 533 -3.26 17.47 20.04
CA SER A 533 -4.30 16.43 20.23
C SER A 533 -5.45 16.88 21.13
N LEU A 534 -5.11 17.46 22.28
CA LEU A 534 -6.08 18.03 23.22
C LEU A 534 -6.85 19.18 22.59
N PHE A 535 -6.14 20.04 21.85
CA PHE A 535 -6.73 21.14 21.11
C PHE A 535 -7.68 20.63 20.02
N THR A 536 -7.30 19.68 19.16
CA THR A 536 -8.17 19.12 18.11
C THR A 536 -9.32 18.28 18.65
N ALA A 537 -9.11 17.55 19.75
CA ALA A 537 -10.17 16.75 20.39
C ALA A 537 -11.27 17.63 20.99
N THR A 538 -10.89 18.81 21.48
CA THR A 538 -11.82 19.78 22.07
C THR A 538 -12.28 20.84 21.07
N ASN A 539 -11.66 20.87 19.89
CA ASN A 539 -11.98 21.72 18.75
C ASN A 539 -11.99 20.91 17.44
N PRO A 540 -13.02 20.07 17.19
CA PRO A 540 -13.07 19.13 16.06
C PRO A 540 -13.08 19.76 14.66
N SER A 541 -13.30 21.07 14.56
CA SER A 541 -13.11 21.82 13.30
C SER A 541 -11.64 22.02 12.93
N ILE A 542 -10.70 21.71 13.83
CA ILE A 542 -9.26 21.79 13.57
C ILE A 542 -8.75 20.43 13.10
N SER A 543 -8.14 20.40 11.91
CA SER A 543 -7.47 19.20 11.40
C SER A 543 -6.13 18.98 12.10
N PRO A 544 -5.88 17.80 12.70
CA PRO A 544 -4.58 17.47 13.29
C PRO A 544 -3.43 17.53 12.27
N GLY A 545 -3.69 17.16 11.01
CA GLY A 545 -2.67 17.14 9.96
C GLY A 545 -2.36 18.51 9.35
N ASN A 546 -3.20 19.53 9.57
CA ASN A 546 -3.05 20.87 8.98
C ASN A 546 -3.62 21.96 9.90
N CYS A 547 -3.25 21.92 11.19
CA CYS A 547 -3.85 22.77 12.23
C CYS A 547 -3.84 24.27 11.88
N THR A 548 -2.69 24.80 11.45
CA THR A 548 -2.56 26.23 11.09
C THR A 548 -3.52 26.65 9.98
N MET A 549 -3.79 25.79 9.00
CA MET A 549 -4.74 26.09 7.92
C MET A 549 -6.20 25.94 8.37
N SER A 550 -6.46 25.19 9.44
CA SER A 550 -7.80 25.02 10.00
C SER A 550 -8.17 26.13 10.99
N LEU A 551 -7.20 26.94 11.43
CA LEU A 551 -7.46 28.12 12.24
C LEU A 551 -8.21 29.16 11.39
N VAL A 552 -9.39 29.56 11.84
CA VAL A 552 -10.18 30.61 11.18
C VAL A 552 -10.05 31.91 11.98
N PRO A 553 -9.44 32.97 11.42
CA PRO A 553 -9.36 34.26 12.09
C PRO A 553 -10.73 34.78 12.52
N GLY A 554 -10.84 35.26 13.75
CA GLY A 554 -12.07 35.74 14.37
C GLY A 554 -12.94 34.64 15.00
N ARG A 555 -12.58 33.36 14.90
CA ARG A 555 -13.25 32.26 15.62
C ARG A 555 -12.57 31.97 16.95
N THR A 556 -13.37 31.58 17.92
CA THR A 556 -12.94 31.26 19.29
C THR A 556 -12.90 29.77 19.52
N TYR A 557 -11.78 29.29 20.04
CA TYR A 557 -11.47 27.88 20.30
C TYR A 557 -11.20 27.66 21.79
N CYS A 558 -11.40 26.44 22.26
CA CYS A 558 -11.05 26.02 23.59
C CYS A 558 -9.54 25.76 23.69
N VAL A 559 -8.83 26.51 24.54
CA VAL A 559 -7.38 26.36 24.78
C VAL A 559 -7.06 25.89 26.20
N GLY A 560 -8.08 25.65 27.02
CA GLY A 560 -7.96 25.07 28.35
C GLY A 560 -9.22 24.30 28.72
N PRO A 561 -9.42 23.11 28.14
CA PRO A 561 -10.60 22.29 28.42
C PRO A 561 -10.66 21.83 29.88
N THR A 562 -11.87 21.55 30.37
CA THR A 562 -12.02 20.82 31.64
C THR A 562 -11.80 19.32 31.41
N LYS A 563 -11.59 18.57 32.48
CA LYS A 563 -11.47 17.10 32.40
C LYS A 563 -12.71 16.41 31.80
N LYS A 564 -13.88 17.06 31.85
CA LYS A 564 -15.14 16.56 31.28
C LYS A 564 -15.21 16.74 29.76
N ALA A 565 -14.35 17.58 29.18
CA ALA A 565 -14.34 17.91 27.77
C ALA A 565 -13.76 16.81 26.88
N LEU A 566 -12.99 15.90 27.47
CA LEU A 566 -12.39 14.77 26.75
C LEU A 566 -13.46 13.71 26.48
N ARG A 567 -13.63 13.34 25.21
CA ARG A 567 -14.26 12.07 24.87
C ARG A 567 -13.31 10.92 25.24
N LYS A 568 -13.89 9.81 25.70
CA LYS A 568 -13.14 8.60 26.10
C LYS A 568 -12.15 8.19 24.99
N PRO A 569 -10.87 7.92 25.33
CA PRO A 569 -9.91 7.34 24.39
C PRO A 569 -10.41 6.00 23.84
N PHE A 570 -9.91 5.63 22.65
CA PHE A 570 -10.23 4.37 21.98
C PHE A 570 -9.81 3.18 22.85
N THR A 571 -10.78 2.60 23.56
CA THR A 571 -10.71 1.19 23.96
C THR A 571 -10.73 0.37 22.67
N PRO A 572 -9.82 -0.60 22.46
CA PRO A 572 -10.01 -1.60 21.42
C PRO A 572 -11.46 -2.06 21.48
N PRO A 573 -12.19 -2.05 20.36
CA PRO A 573 -13.59 -2.46 20.40
C PRO A 573 -13.64 -3.85 21.01
N ARG A 574 -14.69 -4.12 21.80
CA ARG A 574 -14.91 -5.48 22.28
C ARG A 574 -14.84 -6.43 21.09
N TYR A 575 -14.12 -7.53 21.24
CA TYR A 575 -14.14 -8.58 20.25
C TYR A 575 -15.14 -9.66 20.66
N TRP A 576 -15.74 -10.29 19.67
CA TRP A 576 -16.60 -11.46 19.82
C TRP A 576 -15.85 -12.67 19.31
N ARG A 577 -15.68 -13.68 20.17
CA ARG A 577 -15.13 -14.96 19.77
C ARG A 577 -16.21 -15.73 19.00
N LEU A 578 -15.95 -16.00 17.73
CA LEU A 578 -16.87 -16.72 16.86
C LEU A 578 -16.65 -18.24 16.95
N GLY A 579 -15.43 -18.67 17.26
CA GLY A 579 -15.10 -20.07 17.47
C GLY A 579 -14.04 -20.59 16.52
N CYS A 580 -13.91 -21.91 16.47
CA CYS A 580 -12.89 -22.58 15.69
C CYS A 580 -13.44 -22.95 14.30
N TYR A 581 -12.79 -22.51 13.24
CA TYR A 581 -13.22 -22.74 11.86
C TYR A 581 -12.16 -23.46 11.04
N SER A 582 -12.59 -24.21 10.02
CA SER A 582 -11.71 -24.77 9.00
C SER A 582 -12.35 -24.71 7.61
N SER A 583 -11.54 -24.70 6.57
CA SER A 583 -12.01 -24.86 5.19
C SER A 583 -12.36 -26.32 4.93
N GLY A 584 -13.59 -26.61 4.50
CA GLY A 584 -14.06 -27.99 4.31
C GLY A 584 -13.20 -28.84 3.36
N ILE A 585 -12.67 -29.95 3.89
CA ILE A 585 -12.28 -31.26 3.28
C ILE A 585 -11.21 -31.24 2.15
N ASP A 586 -10.78 -30.11 1.59
CA ASP A 586 -9.67 -30.09 0.63
C ASP A 586 -8.38 -29.50 1.22
N PRO A 587 -7.50 -30.32 1.83
CA PRO A 587 -6.22 -29.88 2.40
C PRO A 587 -5.22 -29.38 1.34
N THR A 588 -5.56 -29.39 0.05
CA THR A 588 -4.72 -28.84 -1.03
C THR A 588 -5.07 -27.40 -1.40
N LYS A 589 -6.17 -26.85 -0.86
CA LYS A 589 -6.59 -25.46 -1.09
C LYS A 589 -6.31 -24.62 0.16
N SER A 590 -5.52 -23.56 -0.04
CA SER A 590 -5.19 -22.53 0.97
C SER A 590 -6.39 -22.18 1.85
N THR A 591 -6.16 -22.11 3.16
CA THR A 591 -7.11 -21.81 4.25
C THR A 591 -8.14 -20.77 3.83
N ARG A 592 -9.30 -21.22 3.35
CA ARG A 592 -10.30 -20.29 2.81
C ARG A 592 -10.93 -19.42 3.88
N VAL A 593 -10.88 -19.79 5.16
CA VAL A 593 -11.60 -19.10 6.25
C VAL A 593 -11.38 -17.58 6.26
N LEU A 594 -10.12 -17.14 6.18
CA LEU A 594 -9.69 -15.73 6.11
C LEU A 594 -8.52 -15.63 5.12
N ILE A 595 -8.59 -14.72 4.15
CA ILE A 595 -7.63 -14.67 3.02
C ILE A 595 -7.12 -13.29 2.63
N LEU A 596 -7.69 -12.20 3.16
CA LEU A 596 -7.36 -10.85 2.68
C LEU A 596 -6.01 -10.34 3.13
N ASP A 597 -5.65 -10.56 4.39
CA ASP A 597 -4.37 -10.12 4.90
C ASP A 597 -3.83 -11.08 5.98
N LYS A 598 -2.51 -11.16 6.10
CA LYS A 598 -1.84 -12.12 6.98
C LYS A 598 -0.57 -11.53 7.58
N LEU A 599 -0.51 -11.55 8.90
CA LEU A 599 0.68 -11.31 9.70
C LEU A 599 1.16 -12.65 10.27
N SER A 600 2.40 -13.07 10.00
CA SER A 600 2.90 -14.40 10.43
C SER A 600 4.21 -14.30 11.19
N HIS A 601 4.48 -15.31 12.04
CA HIS A 601 5.70 -15.46 12.82
C HIS A 601 5.99 -14.32 13.80
N VAL A 602 4.94 -13.65 14.27
CA VAL A 602 5.07 -12.60 15.29
C VAL A 602 5.09 -13.26 16.67
N LYS A 603 6.08 -12.88 17.47
CA LYS A 603 6.23 -13.32 18.86
C LYS A 603 6.54 -12.10 19.70
N PRO A 604 5.68 -11.68 20.63
CA PRO A 604 4.45 -12.33 21.09
C PRO A 604 3.20 -12.02 20.23
N MET A 605 2.51 -13.04 19.72
CA MET A 605 1.18 -12.92 19.10
C MET A 605 0.09 -13.06 20.17
N SER A 606 -0.94 -12.23 20.13
CA SER A 606 -2.13 -12.28 21.01
C SER A 606 -3.39 -11.85 20.26
N ILE A 607 -4.56 -12.09 20.87
CA ILE A 607 -5.86 -11.66 20.31
C ILE A 607 -5.87 -10.15 20.06
N LEU A 608 -5.39 -9.36 21.02
CA LEU A 608 -5.36 -7.90 20.91
C LEU A 608 -4.39 -7.41 19.84
N ALA A 609 -3.22 -8.04 19.69
CA ALA A 609 -2.28 -7.69 18.64
C ALA A 609 -2.88 -7.94 17.24
N CYS A 610 -3.51 -9.10 17.07
CA CYS A 610 -4.17 -9.44 15.81
C CYS A 610 -5.37 -8.52 15.53
N GLN A 611 -6.19 -8.23 16.54
CA GLN A 611 -7.30 -7.29 16.43
C GLN A 611 -6.85 -5.90 16.00
N ALA A 612 -5.82 -5.35 16.66
CA ALA A 612 -5.28 -4.03 16.36
C ALA A 612 -4.71 -3.97 14.94
N TYR A 613 -3.97 -5.01 14.54
CA TYR A 613 -3.44 -5.15 13.19
C TYR A 613 -4.58 -5.16 12.15
N CYS A 614 -5.59 -6.01 12.31
CA CYS A 614 -6.68 -6.11 11.34
C CYS A 614 -7.53 -4.83 11.27
N LEU A 615 -7.80 -4.18 12.41
CA LEU A 615 -8.47 -2.88 12.43
C LEU A 615 -7.65 -1.77 11.78
N SER A 616 -6.31 -1.81 11.85
CA SER A 616 -5.45 -0.88 11.11
C SER A 616 -5.62 -1.00 9.59
N GLN A 617 -5.99 -2.20 9.13
CA GLN A 617 -6.30 -2.49 7.73
C GLN A 617 -7.79 -2.29 7.40
N SER A 618 -8.58 -1.77 8.34
CA SER A 618 -10.05 -1.65 8.23
C SER A 618 -10.76 -3.00 8.02
N LEU A 619 -10.19 -4.09 8.54
CA LEU A 619 -10.72 -5.45 8.46
C LEU A 619 -11.22 -5.87 9.85
N PRO A 620 -12.55 -6.00 10.05
CA PRO A 620 -13.10 -6.29 11.38
C PRO A 620 -13.00 -7.75 11.79
N LEU A 621 -12.88 -8.68 10.85
CA LEU A 621 -12.76 -10.12 11.11
C LEU A 621 -11.29 -10.50 11.17
N PHE A 622 -10.93 -11.26 12.19
CA PHE A 622 -9.55 -11.67 12.40
C PHE A 622 -9.46 -13.07 12.99
N GLY A 623 -8.38 -13.78 12.71
CA GLY A 623 -8.23 -15.16 13.12
C GLY A 623 -6.79 -15.50 13.44
N LEU A 624 -6.63 -16.34 14.46
CA LEU A 624 -5.34 -16.76 14.97
C LEU A 624 -5.07 -18.20 14.55
N GLN A 625 -3.89 -18.43 14.00
CA GLN A 625 -3.46 -19.74 13.50
C GLN A 625 -2.04 -20.04 13.99
N ASN A 626 -1.76 -21.32 14.28
CA ASN A 626 -0.42 -21.84 14.61
C ASN A 626 0.27 -21.15 15.81
N GLY A 627 -0.46 -20.43 16.67
CA GLY A 627 0.13 -19.75 17.83
C GLY A 627 0.86 -18.42 17.55
N ASP A 628 1.26 -18.15 16.31
CA ASP A 628 2.08 -16.98 15.93
C ASP A 628 1.62 -16.25 14.65
N SER A 629 0.50 -16.67 14.07
CA SER A 629 -0.05 -16.10 12.85
C SER A 629 -1.42 -15.49 13.07
N CYS A 630 -1.62 -14.31 12.49
CA CYS A 630 -2.85 -13.54 12.44
C CYS A 630 -3.30 -13.42 10.98
N LEU A 631 -4.58 -13.66 10.73
CA LEU A 631 -5.23 -13.55 9.43
C LEU A 631 -6.36 -12.54 9.58
N CYS A 632 -6.53 -11.64 8.62
CA CYS A 632 -7.58 -10.61 8.62
C CYS A 632 -8.48 -10.78 7.41
N ASP A 633 -9.75 -10.44 7.59
CA ASP A 633 -10.73 -10.42 6.52
C ASP A 633 -11.86 -9.42 6.82
N ASP A 634 -12.65 -9.08 5.80
CA ASP A 634 -13.87 -8.27 5.96
C ASP A 634 -15.09 -9.15 6.24
N ARG A 635 -14.99 -10.45 5.89
CA ARG A 635 -16.06 -11.43 6.03
C ARG A 635 -15.51 -12.85 6.19
N LEU A 636 -16.31 -13.71 6.79
CA LEU A 636 -16.03 -15.14 6.85
C LEU A 636 -16.27 -15.71 5.44
N ARG A 637 -15.26 -16.33 4.85
CA ARG A 637 -15.35 -16.79 3.46
C ARG A 637 -16.24 -18.01 3.29
N MET A 638 -16.69 -18.27 2.06
CA MET A 638 -17.47 -19.46 1.75
C MET A 638 -16.72 -20.75 2.13
N ASP A 639 -17.49 -21.79 2.45
CA ASP A 639 -17.02 -23.10 2.92
C ASP A 639 -16.37 -23.10 4.32
N SER A 640 -16.43 -21.98 5.05
CA SER A 640 -15.95 -21.91 6.44
C SER A 640 -16.87 -22.71 7.35
N ARG A 641 -16.36 -23.81 7.89
CA ARG A 641 -17.11 -24.69 8.79
C ARG A 641 -16.68 -24.49 10.22
N HIS A 642 -17.65 -24.25 11.09
CA HIS A 642 -17.42 -24.33 12.52
C HIS A 642 -17.06 -25.78 12.88
N ILE A 643 -15.97 -25.94 13.61
CA ILE A 643 -15.45 -27.23 14.06
C ILE A 643 -15.29 -27.23 15.56
N HIS A 644 -15.16 -28.42 16.13
CA HIS A 644 -15.05 -28.61 17.56
C HIS A 644 -13.88 -27.79 18.15
N HIS A 645 -14.12 -27.05 19.23
CA HIS A 645 -13.14 -26.09 19.77
C HIS A 645 -11.80 -26.72 20.21
N TRP A 646 -11.74 -28.05 20.39
CA TRP A 646 -10.49 -28.77 20.65
C TRP A 646 -9.51 -28.69 19.48
N SER A 647 -10.01 -28.45 18.29
CA SER A 647 -9.22 -28.26 17.08
C SER A 647 -8.43 -26.95 17.08
N CYS A 648 -8.76 -25.97 17.93
CA CYS A 648 -8.04 -24.70 18.01
C CYS A 648 -7.21 -24.51 19.30
N LYS A 649 -6.93 -25.56 20.09
CA LYS A 649 -6.40 -25.44 21.46
C LYS A 649 -4.93 -25.01 21.64
N SER A 650 -4.22 -24.55 20.61
CA SER A 650 -2.83 -24.10 20.79
C SER A 650 -2.80 -22.76 21.52
N ARG A 651 -1.78 -22.55 22.34
CA ARG A 651 -1.60 -21.29 23.05
C ARG A 651 -0.94 -20.25 22.15
N CYS A 652 -1.34 -19.00 22.32
CA CYS A 652 -0.68 -17.86 21.72
C CYS A 652 0.77 -17.73 22.21
N SER A 653 1.69 -17.28 21.34
CA SER A 653 3.07 -17.03 21.76
C SER A 653 3.18 -15.86 22.75
N GLY A 654 2.17 -14.98 22.79
CA GLY A 654 2.07 -13.81 23.66
C GLY A 654 1.22 -13.93 24.91
N GLY A 655 0.68 -15.11 25.21
CA GLY A 655 -0.15 -15.27 26.40
C GLY A 655 -0.87 -16.62 26.50
N PRO A 656 -1.70 -16.82 27.55
CA PRO A 656 -2.41 -18.07 27.78
C PRO A 656 -3.62 -18.27 26.83
N GLU A 657 -3.95 -17.28 26.00
CA GLU A 657 -5.08 -17.32 25.09
C GLU A 657 -4.94 -18.41 24.02
N VAL A 658 -6.07 -18.73 23.38
CA VAL A 658 -6.19 -19.75 22.35
C VAL A 658 -5.90 -19.13 20.98
N CYS A 659 -4.94 -19.69 20.23
CA CYS A 659 -4.45 -19.19 18.93
C CYS A 659 -4.48 -20.28 17.83
N GLY A 660 -5.59 -21.02 17.71
CA GLY A 660 -5.77 -22.00 16.65
C GLY A 660 -4.90 -23.27 16.79
N ARG A 661 -4.73 -24.06 15.73
CA ARG A 661 -3.83 -25.24 15.68
C ARG A 661 -3.25 -25.43 14.28
N GLU A 662 -2.21 -26.25 14.17
CA GLU A 662 -1.74 -26.79 12.88
C GLU A 662 -2.87 -27.45 12.08
N GLN A 663 -2.75 -27.39 10.74
CA GLN A 663 -3.59 -28.07 9.74
C GLN A 663 -5.02 -27.48 9.66
N ASP A 664 -5.10 -26.24 9.19
CA ASP A 664 -6.30 -25.54 8.68
C ASP A 664 -7.34 -25.05 9.69
N ALA A 665 -7.12 -25.25 10.99
CA ALA A 665 -7.99 -24.74 12.06
C ALA A 665 -7.61 -23.32 12.51
N ILE A 666 -8.51 -22.36 12.33
CA ILE A 666 -8.32 -20.95 12.70
C ILE A 666 -9.33 -20.59 13.80
N GLU A 667 -8.84 -20.02 14.90
CA GLU A 667 -9.71 -19.44 15.93
C GLU A 667 -10.11 -18.03 15.48
N VAL A 668 -11.40 -17.82 15.17
CA VAL A 668 -11.90 -16.60 14.53
C VAL A 668 -12.61 -15.70 15.55
N PHE A 669 -12.37 -14.41 15.41
CA PHE A 669 -12.92 -13.32 16.22
C PHE A 669 -13.41 -12.19 15.30
N SER A 670 -14.41 -11.45 15.76
CA SER A 670 -14.89 -10.24 15.10
C SER A 670 -14.77 -9.03 16.02
N SER A 671 -14.37 -7.90 15.48
CA SER A 671 -14.39 -6.60 16.18
C SER A 671 -15.78 -5.95 16.21
N TYR A 672 -16.75 -6.54 15.50
CA TYR A 672 -18.16 -6.11 15.47
C TYR A 672 -19.08 -7.28 15.82
N LYS A 673 -20.27 -6.96 16.34
CA LYS A 673 -21.25 -7.96 16.75
C LYS A 673 -21.85 -8.67 15.53
N GLU A 674 -22.20 -7.91 14.50
CA GLU A 674 -22.63 -8.43 13.21
C GLU A 674 -21.39 -8.86 12.41
N THR A 675 -21.37 -10.11 11.96
CA THR A 675 -20.23 -10.67 11.23
C THR A 675 -20.58 -10.80 9.76
N GLY A 676 -19.79 -10.17 8.90
CA GLY A 676 -19.91 -10.37 7.46
C GLY A 676 -19.63 -11.83 7.10
N VAL A 677 -20.46 -12.42 6.25
CA VAL A 677 -20.26 -13.77 5.71
C VAL A 677 -20.34 -13.71 4.20
N GLU A 678 -19.46 -14.44 3.51
CA GLU A 678 -19.50 -14.61 2.07
C GLU A 678 -20.51 -15.71 1.71
N TYR A 679 -21.39 -15.40 0.76
CA TYR A 679 -22.45 -16.29 0.31
C TYR A 679 -22.69 -16.10 -1.19
N THR A 680 -23.43 -17.02 -1.79
CA THR A 680 -23.93 -16.91 -3.16
C THR A 680 -25.42 -17.16 -3.22
N SER A 681 -26.12 -16.47 -4.13
CA SER A 681 -27.52 -16.74 -4.43
C SER A 681 -27.66 -18.04 -5.22
N ILE A 682 -28.61 -18.89 -4.85
CA ILE A 682 -28.98 -20.10 -5.60
C ILE A 682 -30.27 -19.92 -6.41
N GLY A 683 -31.04 -18.84 -6.16
CA GLY A 683 -32.20 -18.44 -6.97
C GLY A 683 -33.43 -18.06 -6.15
N CYS A 684 -34.53 -17.82 -6.86
CA CYS A 684 -35.86 -17.55 -6.30
C CYS A 684 -36.69 -18.85 -6.28
N PHE A 685 -37.39 -19.14 -5.18
CA PHE A 685 -38.10 -20.40 -5.00
C PHE A 685 -39.50 -20.19 -4.41
N VAL A 686 -40.43 -21.07 -4.78
CA VAL A 686 -41.79 -21.16 -4.24
C VAL A 686 -42.05 -22.56 -3.68
N SER A 687 -42.84 -22.66 -2.62
CA SER A 687 -43.35 -23.94 -2.13
C SER A 687 -44.81 -23.78 -1.69
N LYS A 688 -45.66 -24.76 -2.02
CA LYS A 688 -47.13 -24.66 -1.91
C LYS A 688 -47.71 -25.04 -0.54
N GLU A 689 -47.01 -25.87 0.23
CA GLU A 689 -47.55 -26.48 1.47
C GLU A 689 -46.57 -26.40 2.65
N GLU A 690 -45.29 -26.16 2.38
CA GLU A 690 -44.21 -26.10 3.36
C GLU A 690 -43.27 -24.94 3.03
N ARG A 691 -42.40 -24.55 3.96
CA ARG A 691 -41.40 -23.51 3.69
C ARG A 691 -40.34 -23.99 2.69
N VAL A 692 -39.74 -23.03 1.97
CA VAL A 692 -38.67 -23.29 1.00
C VAL A 692 -37.43 -23.88 1.69
N ILE A 693 -37.11 -23.41 2.89
CA ILE A 693 -36.15 -24.06 3.79
C ILE A 693 -36.95 -24.71 4.94
N PRO A 694 -36.96 -26.06 5.04
CA PRO A 694 -37.67 -26.77 6.09
C PRO A 694 -36.96 -26.60 7.44
N GLY A 695 -37.71 -26.20 8.48
CA GLY A 695 -37.19 -25.98 9.83
C GLY A 695 -38.05 -25.01 10.64
N ASN A 696 -37.86 -24.99 11.96
CA ASN A 696 -38.48 -24.02 12.87
C ASN A 696 -37.56 -22.82 13.18
N ASP A 697 -36.35 -22.80 12.60
CA ASP A 697 -35.36 -21.76 12.85
C ASP A 697 -35.53 -20.60 11.86
N TYR A 698 -36.34 -19.64 12.29
CA TYR A 698 -36.60 -18.42 11.55
C TYR A 698 -36.66 -17.23 12.50
N ILE A 699 -36.38 -16.05 11.96
CA ILE A 699 -36.49 -14.80 12.70
C ILE A 699 -37.17 -13.73 11.85
N THR A 700 -37.99 -12.93 12.51
CA THR A 700 -38.66 -11.76 11.93
C THR A 700 -38.18 -10.52 12.68
N TRP A 701 -37.65 -9.54 11.96
CA TRP A 701 -37.18 -8.27 12.53
C TRP A 701 -37.78 -7.08 11.78
N GLU A 702 -37.97 -5.94 12.44
CA GLU A 702 -38.58 -4.77 11.80
C GLU A 702 -37.76 -4.25 10.60
N ASN A 703 -36.42 -4.36 10.61
CA ASN A 703 -35.53 -3.87 9.55
C ASN A 703 -34.40 -4.89 9.25
N ILE A 704 -34.74 -6.06 8.70
CA ILE A 704 -33.71 -7.07 8.38
C ILE A 704 -32.92 -6.73 7.11
N THR A 705 -31.61 -6.90 7.17
CA THR A 705 -30.71 -6.86 6.00
C THR A 705 -30.31 -8.27 5.57
N LEU A 706 -29.85 -8.39 4.33
CA LEU A 706 -29.34 -9.64 3.79
C LEU A 706 -28.12 -10.14 4.57
N GLU A 707 -27.23 -9.23 4.93
CA GLU A 707 -26.03 -9.50 5.71
C GLU A 707 -26.35 -9.97 7.13
N GLU A 708 -27.37 -9.40 7.78
CA GLU A 708 -27.81 -9.84 9.11
C GLU A 708 -28.41 -11.25 9.07
N CYS A 709 -29.22 -11.55 8.06
CA CYS A 709 -29.77 -12.90 7.89
C CYS A 709 -28.64 -13.93 7.63
N ALA A 710 -27.67 -13.59 6.77
CA ALA A 710 -26.51 -14.42 6.52
C ALA A 710 -25.68 -14.66 7.81
N SER A 711 -25.39 -13.59 8.57
CA SER A 711 -24.66 -13.68 9.84
C SER A 711 -25.41 -14.54 10.86
N PHE A 712 -26.73 -14.36 10.99
CA PHE A 712 -27.54 -15.09 11.95
C PHE A 712 -27.60 -16.59 11.61
N CYS A 713 -27.92 -16.94 10.36
CA CYS A 713 -28.03 -18.33 9.96
C CYS A 713 -26.67 -19.05 9.99
N THR A 714 -25.60 -18.42 9.50
CA THR A 714 -24.30 -19.10 9.37
C THR A 714 -23.47 -19.07 10.65
N VAL A 715 -23.43 -17.95 11.37
CA VAL A 715 -22.62 -17.83 12.61
C VAL A 715 -23.45 -18.20 13.84
N GLY A 716 -24.74 -17.82 13.87
CA GLY A 716 -25.60 -18.07 15.02
C GLY A 716 -26.19 -19.48 15.08
N LEU A 717 -26.64 -20.00 13.94
CA LEU A 717 -27.31 -21.31 13.84
C LEU A 717 -26.50 -22.39 13.13
N GLU A 718 -25.33 -22.04 12.59
CA GLU A 718 -24.43 -22.96 11.89
C GLU A 718 -25.09 -23.70 10.70
N THR A 719 -25.94 -23.00 9.93
CA THR A 719 -26.66 -23.57 8.79
C THR A 719 -26.08 -23.19 7.43
N ASP A 720 -26.12 -24.12 6.47
CA ASP A 720 -25.59 -23.95 5.10
C ASP A 720 -26.43 -23.02 4.22
N TYR A 721 -27.76 -23.04 4.37
CA TYR A 721 -28.71 -22.23 3.59
C TYR A 721 -29.35 -21.15 4.45
N PHE A 722 -29.64 -20.04 3.79
CA PHE A 722 -30.55 -19.04 4.31
C PHE A 722 -31.40 -18.44 3.19
N ALA A 723 -32.57 -17.92 3.54
CA ALA A 723 -33.45 -17.27 2.58
C ALA A 723 -34.17 -16.09 3.20
N LEU A 724 -34.46 -15.10 2.35
CA LEU A 724 -35.37 -14.02 2.68
C LEU A 724 -36.67 -14.23 1.92
N GLN A 725 -37.78 -14.10 2.62
CA GLN A 725 -39.12 -14.20 2.06
C GLN A 725 -39.93 -12.97 2.46
N GLU A 726 -40.75 -12.49 1.53
CA GLU A 726 -41.57 -11.28 1.69
C GLU A 726 -40.70 -10.04 1.93
N ASP A 727 -40.72 -9.46 3.13
CA ASP A 727 -40.04 -8.21 3.47
C ASP A 727 -39.14 -8.34 4.72
N ASN A 728 -39.45 -9.23 5.66
CA ASN A 728 -38.79 -9.29 6.96
C ASN A 728 -38.45 -10.69 7.50
N LEU A 729 -38.76 -11.75 6.75
CA LEU A 729 -38.61 -13.12 7.22
C LEU A 729 -37.29 -13.73 6.76
N CYS A 730 -36.41 -14.01 7.72
CA CYS A 730 -35.19 -14.78 7.49
C CYS A 730 -35.40 -16.25 7.89
N LEU A 731 -35.14 -17.15 6.95
CA LEU A 731 -35.24 -18.59 7.09
C LEU A 731 -33.84 -19.19 7.08
N CYS A 732 -33.51 -20.07 8.02
CA CYS A 732 -32.22 -20.75 8.11
C CYS A 732 -32.41 -22.28 8.02
N GLY A 733 -31.45 -23.00 7.45
CA GLY A 733 -31.51 -24.46 7.43
C GLY A 733 -30.41 -25.13 6.62
N ASN A 734 -30.32 -26.45 6.72
CA ASN A 734 -29.26 -27.25 6.09
C ASN A 734 -29.72 -28.00 4.82
N GLU A 735 -31.00 -27.89 4.49
CA GLU A 735 -31.61 -28.55 3.34
C GLU A 735 -32.54 -27.56 2.64
N LEU A 736 -32.67 -27.71 1.32
CA LEU A 736 -33.71 -27.06 0.54
C LEU A 736 -34.89 -28.03 0.45
N ASN A 737 -36.12 -27.54 0.60
CA ASN A 737 -37.30 -28.40 0.51
C ASN A 737 -37.34 -29.08 -0.86
N PRO A 738 -37.40 -30.43 -0.94
CA PRO A 738 -37.46 -31.15 -2.22
C PRO A 738 -38.68 -30.79 -3.08
N ARG A 739 -39.73 -30.22 -2.47
CA ARG A 739 -40.95 -29.76 -3.15
C ARG A 739 -40.91 -28.27 -3.52
N ALA A 740 -39.84 -27.55 -3.19
CA ALA A 740 -39.65 -26.18 -3.63
C ALA A 740 -39.30 -26.14 -5.13
N THR A 741 -39.99 -25.27 -5.87
CA THR A 741 -39.77 -25.07 -7.30
C THR A 741 -38.99 -23.78 -7.50
N LYS A 742 -37.88 -23.84 -8.24
CA LYS A 742 -37.14 -22.67 -8.68
C LYS A 742 -37.97 -21.89 -9.71
N VAL A 743 -38.12 -20.59 -9.49
CA VAL A 743 -38.85 -19.67 -10.36
C VAL A 743 -37.91 -18.59 -10.90
N SER A 744 -38.45 -17.71 -11.74
CA SER A 744 -37.70 -16.59 -12.30
C SER A 744 -37.21 -15.66 -11.18
N ILE A 745 -35.99 -15.12 -11.29
CA ILE A 745 -35.41 -14.26 -10.24
C ILE A 745 -36.18 -12.95 -10.13
N GLU A 746 -36.84 -12.55 -11.20
CA GLU A 746 -37.75 -11.40 -11.31
C GLU A 746 -39.02 -11.57 -10.46
N GLU A 747 -39.35 -12.78 -10.00
CA GLU A 747 -40.43 -13.01 -9.02
C GLU A 747 -39.99 -12.74 -7.56
N CYS A 748 -38.69 -12.52 -7.33
CA CYS A 748 -38.15 -12.10 -6.05
C CYS A 748 -37.77 -10.60 -6.11
N ASP A 749 -38.78 -9.76 -6.31
CA ASP A 749 -38.69 -8.32 -6.60
C ASP A 749 -39.06 -7.39 -5.42
N ILE A 750 -39.38 -7.93 -4.25
CA ILE A 750 -39.68 -7.11 -3.07
C ILE A 750 -38.37 -6.61 -2.48
N GLU A 751 -38.23 -5.29 -2.33
CA GLU A 751 -37.06 -4.66 -1.70
C GLU A 751 -37.01 -4.98 -0.20
N CYS A 752 -35.80 -5.21 0.31
CA CYS A 752 -35.57 -5.29 1.75
C CYS A 752 -35.86 -3.95 2.42
N MET A 753 -36.42 -3.96 3.64
CA MET A 753 -36.71 -2.72 4.38
C MET A 753 -35.46 -2.00 4.94
N GLY A 754 -34.26 -2.54 4.74
CA GLY A 754 -32.97 -1.96 5.15
C GLY A 754 -32.36 -0.97 4.14
N GLU A 755 -31.23 -0.33 4.49
CA GLU A 755 -30.60 0.75 3.69
C GLU A 755 -29.87 0.29 2.41
N ASN A 756 -29.79 -1.02 2.15
CA ASN A 756 -29.15 -1.58 0.95
C ASN A 756 -30.22 -2.03 -0.04
N ARG A 757 -30.15 -1.58 -1.30
CA ARG A 757 -31.12 -1.83 -2.41
C ARG A 757 -31.21 -3.30 -2.86
N ASP A 758 -31.12 -4.25 -1.94
CA ASP A 758 -31.27 -5.68 -2.19
C ASP A 758 -32.75 -6.10 -2.19
N THR A 759 -33.05 -7.20 -2.88
CA THR A 759 -34.38 -7.81 -2.86
C THR A 759 -34.47 -8.93 -1.82
N CYS A 760 -35.52 -8.90 -1.00
CA CYS A 760 -35.82 -9.78 0.15
C CYS A 760 -36.79 -10.91 -0.21
N GLY A 761 -36.78 -11.36 -1.46
CA GLY A 761 -37.73 -12.37 -1.94
C GLY A 761 -38.89 -11.73 -2.68
N GLY A 762 -40.05 -12.39 -2.66
CA GLY A 762 -41.27 -11.94 -3.32
C GLY A 762 -42.49 -12.46 -2.60
N LYS A 763 -43.69 -12.12 -3.10
CA LYS A 763 -44.93 -12.57 -2.49
C LYS A 763 -45.05 -14.10 -2.60
N ASP A 764 -45.01 -14.80 -1.46
CA ASP A 764 -44.89 -16.26 -1.39
C ASP A 764 -43.65 -16.81 -2.13
N ARG A 765 -42.57 -16.02 -2.22
CA ARG A 765 -41.30 -16.41 -2.85
C ARG A 765 -40.14 -16.13 -1.91
N ALA A 766 -39.24 -17.11 -1.78
CA ALA A 766 -38.03 -16.97 -1.01
C ALA A 766 -36.83 -16.85 -1.94
N LYS A 767 -36.00 -15.82 -1.74
CA LYS A 767 -34.69 -15.70 -2.40
C LYS A 767 -33.68 -16.44 -1.54
N VAL A 768 -33.13 -17.53 -2.07
CA VAL A 768 -32.32 -18.47 -1.30
C VAL A 768 -30.85 -18.29 -1.63
N TYR A 769 -30.02 -18.41 -0.60
CA TYR A 769 -28.59 -18.25 -0.60
C TYR A 769 -27.91 -19.42 0.11
N THR A 770 -26.64 -19.65 -0.18
CA THR A 770 -25.80 -20.66 0.49
C THR A 770 -24.41 -20.09 0.78
N THR A 771 -23.82 -20.55 1.88
CA THR A 771 -22.40 -20.31 2.24
C THR A 771 -21.51 -21.52 1.95
N ASN A 772 -22.11 -22.62 1.47
CA ASN A 772 -21.43 -23.86 1.11
C ASN A 772 -21.45 -24.06 -0.41
N SER A 773 -20.27 -24.04 -1.03
CA SER A 773 -20.10 -24.10 -2.48
C SER A 773 -20.58 -25.42 -3.09
N ASN A 774 -20.55 -26.53 -2.35
CA ASN A 774 -21.06 -27.82 -2.82
C ASN A 774 -22.57 -27.80 -3.05
N ARG A 775 -23.28 -26.88 -2.39
CA ARG A 775 -24.73 -26.73 -2.48
C ARG A 775 -25.18 -25.93 -3.70
N VAL A 776 -24.24 -25.28 -4.41
CA VAL A 776 -24.50 -24.46 -5.60
C VAL A 776 -24.74 -25.33 -6.85
N ILE A 777 -24.09 -26.50 -6.92
CA ILE A 777 -24.13 -27.41 -8.08
C ILE A 777 -25.30 -28.40 -7.96
N SER A 778 -25.82 -28.63 -6.76
CA SER A 778 -26.86 -29.62 -6.46
C SER A 778 -28.30 -29.09 -6.53
N SER A 779 -28.52 -27.81 -6.86
CA SER A 779 -29.81 -27.12 -6.77
C SER A 779 -30.38 -26.67 -8.11
#